data_AF-A0A8T4NAG0-F1
#
_entry.id   AF-A0A8T4NAG0-F1
#
_cell.length_a   1.000
_cell.length_b   1.000
_cell.length_c   1.000
_cell.angle_alpha   90.00
_cell.angle_beta   90.00
_cell.angle_gamma   90.00
#
_symmetry.space_group_name_H-M   'P 1'
#
loop_
_entity.id
_entity.type
_entity.pdbx_description
1 polymer ?
#
loop_
_entity_poly.entity_id
_entity_poly.type
_entity_poly.pdbx_seq_one_letter_code
_entity_poly.pdbx_strand_id
1 'polypeptide(L)'
;MKEGRSQKYTAKSNTALATLRTELQKESREKNIEMFLLFLAILSTTSFILLFTSHYLSTGYAVYVESRAGDITQIVIERTFPTLYWNGIYGLALRVPGFTEQLSETFSGEIGRQDLFFDCIDTAAEGGNEVYASTVLTIDFSSLVPATPEEVDTYIGCSGRVDCAVNTFTSSMWIMIGSRNVTDIPSTHTYRWDGENNIFDIGILKDASGNIVYVSHISNLQKGYSPNVTVNYQMLIPTPESTSITYYFFTDPNDECPAGGGIGTTVEATVFGFVKDTLGNPIANASVTFAGITKNTTSTGYYNFTTTLIPGTYNIIAQKLAYDDKFEYINISFENYTIQKNITLSPATPGVFETIIPHIHGYILDTSDLPLLDSQVSISGSSTTTDIYGYYSLYPSLTTQNHSLIATLEGYNNNYSIIDFSSSPTEVKVNLTLTEINPVQEQLVFPTGPYTEENKLAEIIEAARKNGDDYWISTKEIKKEVRRNTFAEESVGIYNFGEAMSLVFSLPPELEDIIILEQKSLTIQPDSFGELKMTIYGTAPLGTYVGNLSISGSLEQNIPITIKIVERRMPIEAMLIKADLFNTKVNKGDTLKYKLSLQNLLSEQNYLVSIKAEAVATNGSKVYAEKQTNEEIQTMLTLLEELQLPDDIPNGEYHLEIEAKYFNLVSRITVPFQVTQPLYLYAFFGIPLWMYLAIISFLSFILLSLFIYKRHLDKMKRYKVAVDYSTLPQPGSRVISLGHIAETNKNALFEIDRLTVHTIVAGATGMGKSISAQVLIEEALMKNVCVIVFDPTAQWSGMLRKCEDKKMISFYPKFGLKPSDARGFPGNIRAVKDARQIIDINKYFAPGHVQIFTLNKLQPKDMDIFVANVIRQVFKSDPKESPELKILLVFDEVHRLLPKFGGQGEGFLQIERGCREFRKWGIGQLLISQVMNDFVGEIKANINTEIQTRTVEEGDLERIKSKYGDSFLKSQLEELKIDVFDLKMELKLVKDKIMVGNFSVVDIYLEGLKPRIVKQWEKLGKTPKKKQIELADMDEIKRSVEEAQRERSKIEDKEKIQAIEEKVTYNKEENMEEKQLEPITFDNGMMVSTLAELKDVLPNMDDDIFKIHVNETKNEIAAWFKQLSPEFATKLNPIMEKTKMIEEINNFPSRTK
;
A
#
# COMPACT_ATOMS: atom_id res chain seq x y z
N MET A 1 8.75 -69.56 37.86
CA MET A 1 9.35 -68.83 36.70
C MET A 1 8.33 -68.21 35.72
N LYS A 2 7.03 -68.55 35.74
CA LYS A 2 6.00 -67.88 34.90
C LYS A 2 5.43 -66.58 35.50
N GLU A 3 5.44 -66.39 36.82
CA GLU A 3 4.90 -65.18 37.47
C GLU A 3 5.82 -63.94 37.38
N GLY A 4 7.14 -64.10 37.49
CA GLY A 4 8.09 -62.99 37.40
C GLY A 4 8.22 -62.34 36.00
N ARG A 5 7.76 -63.02 34.94
CA ARG A 5 7.68 -62.44 33.58
C ARG A 5 6.38 -61.66 33.36
N SER A 6 5.29 -62.01 34.04
CA SER A 6 4.00 -61.32 33.93
C SER A 6 4.04 -59.93 34.58
N GLN A 7 4.66 -59.81 35.77
CA GLN A 7 4.81 -58.54 36.50
C GLN A 7 5.72 -57.52 35.79
N LYS A 8 6.79 -57.96 35.10
CA LYS A 8 7.67 -57.07 34.33
C LYS A 8 7.02 -56.49 33.07
N TYR A 9 6.09 -57.22 32.44
CA TYR A 9 5.35 -56.74 31.27
C TYR A 9 4.21 -55.79 31.65
N THR A 10 3.52 -56.02 32.78
CA THR A 10 2.51 -55.09 33.32
C THR A 10 3.14 -53.79 33.80
N ALA A 11 4.32 -53.85 34.43
CA ALA A 11 5.07 -52.65 34.83
C ALA A 11 5.46 -51.77 33.63
N LYS A 12 6.05 -52.34 32.56
CA LYS A 12 6.43 -51.59 31.34
C LYS A 12 5.24 -51.03 30.54
N SER A 13 4.12 -51.74 30.50
CA SER A 13 2.89 -51.27 29.87
C SER A 13 2.29 -50.07 30.59
N ASN A 14 2.34 -50.07 31.93
CA ASN A 14 1.88 -48.94 32.74
C ASN A 14 2.80 -47.71 32.60
N THR A 15 4.11 -47.90 32.40
CA THR A 15 5.03 -46.78 32.14
C THR A 15 4.74 -46.10 30.81
N ALA A 16 4.52 -46.84 29.73
CA ALA A 16 4.19 -46.26 28.42
C ALA A 16 2.85 -45.51 28.41
N LEU A 17 1.83 -46.06 29.11
CA LEU A 17 0.53 -45.40 29.34
C LEU A 17 0.65 -44.14 30.20
N ALA A 18 1.51 -44.16 31.23
CA ALA A 18 1.80 -42.98 32.03
C ALA A 18 2.49 -41.89 31.19
N THR A 19 3.47 -42.25 30.35
CA THR A 19 4.15 -41.31 29.45
C THR A 19 3.17 -40.67 28.47
N LEU A 20 2.28 -41.45 27.84
CA LEU A 20 1.23 -40.95 26.94
C LEU A 20 0.23 -40.01 27.64
N ARG A 21 -0.21 -40.33 28.86
CA ARG A 21 -1.06 -39.42 29.65
C ARG A 21 -0.34 -38.12 29.99
N THR A 22 0.93 -38.21 30.33
CA THR A 22 1.77 -37.05 30.64
C THR A 22 1.94 -36.16 29.40
N GLU A 23 2.11 -36.75 28.22
CA GLU A 23 2.22 -36.05 26.92
C GLU A 23 0.93 -35.31 26.55
N LEU A 24 -0.24 -35.96 26.70
CA LEU A 24 -1.55 -35.36 26.40
C LEU A 24 -1.91 -34.25 27.39
N GLN A 25 -1.60 -34.43 28.68
CA GLN A 25 -1.78 -33.38 29.69
C GLN A 25 -0.84 -32.20 29.45
N LYS A 26 0.40 -32.47 29.02
CA LYS A 26 1.37 -31.45 28.64
C LYS A 26 0.88 -30.65 27.44
N GLU A 27 0.36 -31.28 26.39
CA GLU A 27 -0.16 -30.59 25.20
C GLU A 27 -1.36 -29.69 25.53
N SER A 28 -2.31 -30.18 26.35
CA SER A 28 -3.44 -29.38 26.80
C SER A 28 -3.00 -28.19 27.66
N ARG A 29 -2.05 -28.40 28.57
CA ARG A 29 -1.49 -27.33 29.42
C ARG A 29 -0.72 -26.31 28.59
N GLU A 30 0.03 -26.75 27.60
CA GLU A 30 0.77 -25.91 26.65
C GLU A 30 -0.18 -25.01 25.84
N LYS A 31 -1.30 -25.55 25.35
CA LYS A 31 -2.34 -24.75 24.67
C LYS A 31 -2.98 -23.70 25.58
N ASN A 32 -3.21 -24.04 26.84
CA ASN A 32 -3.77 -23.09 27.82
C ASN A 32 -2.79 -21.97 28.15
N ILE A 33 -1.49 -22.27 28.24
CA ILE A 33 -0.44 -21.26 28.45
C ILE A 33 -0.34 -20.33 27.25
N GLU A 34 -0.42 -20.85 26.02
CA GLU A 34 -0.44 -20.05 24.80
C GLU A 34 -1.61 -19.07 24.77
N MET A 35 -2.83 -19.56 25.03
CA MET A 35 -4.03 -18.72 25.09
C MET A 35 -3.93 -17.67 26.19
N PHE A 36 -3.32 -18.01 27.33
CA PHE A 36 -3.12 -17.08 28.44
C PHE A 36 -2.10 -15.98 28.09
N LEU A 37 -0.95 -16.32 27.51
CA LEU A 37 0.07 -15.35 27.09
C LEU A 37 -0.44 -14.44 25.97
N LEU A 38 -1.20 -15.00 25.02
CA LEU A 38 -1.85 -14.24 23.96
C LEU A 38 -2.88 -13.26 24.54
N PHE A 39 -3.73 -13.73 25.46
CA PHE A 39 -4.69 -12.88 26.15
C PHE A 39 -4.01 -11.75 26.93
N LEU A 40 -2.93 -12.04 27.68
CA LEU A 40 -2.19 -11.04 28.43
C LEU A 40 -1.53 -10.00 27.51
N ALA A 41 -0.96 -10.44 26.38
CA ALA A 41 -0.38 -9.55 25.38
C ALA A 41 -1.45 -8.62 24.79
N ILE A 42 -2.58 -9.17 24.32
CA ILE A 42 -3.68 -8.39 23.75
C ILE A 42 -4.29 -7.43 24.77
N LEU A 43 -4.52 -7.87 26.00
CA LEU A 43 -5.10 -7.04 27.05
C LEU A 43 -4.19 -5.87 27.42
N SER A 44 -2.87 -6.12 27.52
CA SER A 44 -1.89 -5.07 27.82
C SER A 44 -1.74 -4.05 26.68
N THR A 45 -1.70 -4.50 25.41
CA THR A 45 -1.61 -3.61 24.26
C THR A 45 -2.87 -2.81 24.04
N THR A 46 -4.05 -3.43 24.16
CA THR A 46 -5.34 -2.72 24.05
C THR A 46 -5.51 -1.71 25.18
N SER A 47 -5.13 -2.04 26.42
CA SER A 47 -5.14 -1.08 27.54
C SER A 47 -4.15 0.07 27.33
N PHE A 48 -2.96 -0.21 26.79
CA PHE A 48 -1.99 0.83 26.44
C PHE A 48 -2.51 1.75 25.34
N ILE A 49 -3.07 1.19 24.27
CA ILE A 49 -3.68 1.95 23.17
C ILE A 49 -4.83 2.79 23.71
N LEU A 50 -5.73 2.22 24.51
CA LEU A 50 -6.91 2.93 25.04
C LEU A 50 -6.53 4.07 26.01
N LEU A 51 -5.50 3.88 26.83
CA LEU A 51 -4.95 4.95 27.68
C LEU A 51 -4.27 6.06 26.88
N PHE A 52 -3.64 5.74 25.75
CA PHE A 52 -2.99 6.73 24.89
C PHE A 52 -3.99 7.44 23.97
N THR A 53 -4.95 6.71 23.39
CA THR A 53 -5.98 7.26 22.52
C THR A 53 -7.01 8.06 23.31
N SER A 54 -7.34 7.70 24.54
CA SER A 54 -8.20 8.52 25.40
C SER A 54 -7.63 9.92 25.66
N HIS A 55 -6.30 10.10 25.65
CA HIS A 55 -5.68 11.43 25.69
C HIS A 55 -6.00 12.26 24.43
N TYR A 56 -6.02 11.62 23.25
CA TYR A 56 -6.36 12.27 21.98
C TYR A 56 -7.88 12.41 21.73
N LEU A 57 -8.71 11.52 22.31
CA LEU A 57 -10.17 11.51 22.14
C LEU A 57 -10.92 12.35 23.20
N SER A 58 -10.28 12.74 24.31
CA SER A 58 -10.93 13.51 25.39
C SER A 58 -10.80 15.03 25.28
N THR A 59 -10.19 15.55 24.21
CA THR A 59 -10.21 16.97 23.87
C THR A 59 -11.38 17.27 22.94
N GLY A 60 -12.59 17.34 23.48
CA GLY A 60 -13.66 18.11 22.88
C GLY A 60 -13.41 19.59 23.16
N TYR A 61 -13.42 20.43 22.13
CA TYR A 61 -13.32 21.88 22.29
C TYR A 61 -14.51 22.39 23.12
N ALA A 62 -14.23 23.04 24.25
CA ALA A 62 -15.24 23.75 25.04
C ALA A 62 -15.13 25.24 24.71
N VAL A 63 -16.14 25.80 24.07
CA VAL A 63 -16.28 27.24 23.84
C VAL A 63 -16.89 27.87 25.11
N TYR A 64 -16.37 29.01 25.56
CA TYR A 64 -17.01 29.84 26.60
C TYR A 64 -17.45 31.18 26.00
N VAL A 65 -18.48 31.80 26.58
CA VAL A 65 -19.02 33.10 26.15
C VAL A 65 -19.08 34.02 27.37
N GLU A 66 -18.42 35.17 27.30
CA GLU A 66 -18.43 36.19 28.37
C GLU A 66 -19.70 37.05 28.31
N SER A 67 -20.21 37.47 29.47
CA SER A 67 -21.35 38.40 29.56
C SER A 67 -21.25 39.41 30.69
N ARG A 68 -21.96 40.53 30.54
CA ARG A 68 -22.00 41.64 31.50
C ARG A 68 -23.31 41.61 32.30
N ALA A 69 -23.29 42.20 33.49
CA ALA A 69 -24.48 42.32 34.32
C ALA A 69 -25.55 43.16 33.60
N GLY A 70 -26.69 42.54 33.30
CA GLY A 70 -27.80 43.15 32.56
C GLY A 70 -28.02 42.57 31.16
N ASP A 71 -27.03 41.83 30.62
CA ASP A 71 -27.16 41.18 29.32
C ASP A 71 -27.74 39.77 29.47
N ILE A 72 -28.70 39.42 28.60
CA ILE A 72 -29.14 38.04 28.42
C ILE A 72 -28.23 37.42 27.35
N THR A 73 -27.42 36.46 27.75
CA THR A 73 -26.47 35.77 26.87
C THR A 73 -27.02 34.40 26.51
N GLN A 74 -27.04 34.09 25.21
CA GLN A 74 -27.45 32.78 24.70
C GLN A 74 -26.24 32.05 24.12
N ILE A 75 -25.98 30.85 24.61
CA ILE A 75 -25.00 29.93 24.03
C ILE A 75 -25.77 28.93 23.18
N VAL A 76 -25.52 28.93 21.87
CA VAL A 76 -26.11 27.97 20.92
C VAL A 76 -25.08 26.87 20.66
N ILE A 77 -25.39 25.65 21.10
CA ILE A 77 -24.56 24.46 20.87
C ILE A 77 -25.21 23.64 19.76
N GLU A 78 -24.56 23.60 18.60
CA GLU A 78 -25.07 22.87 17.43
C GLU A 78 -24.42 21.49 17.36
N ARG A 79 -25.25 20.46 17.20
CA ARG A 79 -24.81 19.06 17.02
C ARG A 79 -25.27 18.59 15.66
N THR A 80 -24.34 18.29 14.76
CA THR A 80 -24.62 17.70 13.45
C THR A 80 -24.52 16.18 13.49
N PHE A 81 -25.45 15.50 12.82
CA PHE A 81 -25.44 14.05 12.62
C PHE A 81 -26.09 13.72 11.28
N PRO A 82 -25.71 12.62 10.61
CA PRO A 82 -26.33 12.23 9.35
C PRO A 82 -27.78 11.80 9.59
N THR A 83 -28.71 12.33 8.79
CA THR A 83 -30.11 11.91 8.77
C THR A 83 -30.25 10.56 8.06
N LEU A 84 -31.25 9.78 8.48
CA LEU A 84 -31.63 8.51 7.83
C LEU A 84 -32.89 8.64 6.96
N TYR A 85 -33.53 9.82 6.98
CA TYR A 85 -34.88 10.01 6.44
C TYR A 85 -34.97 11.01 5.28
N TRP A 86 -33.88 11.71 4.95
CA TRP A 86 -33.90 12.77 3.95
C TRP A 86 -32.78 12.61 2.92
N ASN A 87 -33.11 12.92 1.67
CA ASN A 87 -32.17 13.13 0.56
C ASN A 87 -32.10 14.63 0.25
N GLY A 88 -30.92 15.09 -0.18
CA GLY A 88 -30.76 16.43 -0.74
C GLY A 88 -30.71 16.37 -2.25
N ILE A 89 -31.42 17.26 -2.94
CA ILE A 89 -31.28 17.41 -4.39
C ILE A 89 -31.03 18.88 -4.74
N TYR A 90 -30.21 19.12 -5.76
CA TYR A 90 -29.89 20.46 -6.22
C TYR A 90 -29.55 20.46 -7.71
N GLY A 91 -29.74 21.60 -8.37
CA GLY A 91 -29.32 21.75 -9.76
C GLY A 91 -29.93 22.97 -10.45
N LEU A 92 -30.08 22.87 -11.76
CA LEU A 92 -30.66 23.90 -12.59
C LEU A 92 -32.08 23.50 -13.01
N ALA A 93 -33.08 24.28 -12.61
CA ALA A 93 -34.44 24.22 -13.13
C ALA A 93 -34.59 25.28 -14.24
N LEU A 94 -34.74 24.83 -15.49
CA LEU A 94 -34.66 25.67 -16.67
C LEU A 94 -35.83 25.42 -17.61
N ARG A 95 -36.30 26.49 -18.25
CA ARG A 95 -37.29 26.39 -19.32
C ARG A 95 -36.62 25.98 -20.63
N VAL A 96 -37.12 24.92 -21.26
CA VAL A 96 -36.69 24.41 -22.57
C VAL A 96 -37.94 24.25 -23.45
N PRO A 97 -38.20 25.19 -24.37
CA PRO A 97 -39.38 25.13 -25.25
C PRO A 97 -39.43 23.83 -26.06
N GLY A 98 -40.58 23.15 -26.03
CA GLY A 98 -40.83 21.85 -26.68
C GLY A 98 -40.43 20.62 -25.84
N PHE A 99 -39.95 20.80 -24.61
CA PHE A 99 -39.53 19.68 -23.75
C PHE A 99 -40.74 18.99 -23.11
N THR A 100 -41.15 17.86 -23.69
CA THR A 100 -42.36 17.12 -23.28
C THR A 100 -42.07 15.85 -22.47
N GLU A 101 -40.80 15.56 -22.18
CA GLU A 101 -40.40 14.37 -21.43
C GLU A 101 -40.62 14.56 -19.92
N GLN A 102 -41.20 13.54 -19.29
CA GLN A 102 -41.39 13.52 -17.84
C GLN A 102 -40.09 13.14 -17.15
N LEU A 103 -39.50 14.05 -16.37
CA LEU A 103 -38.27 13.79 -15.62
C LEU A 103 -38.56 13.00 -14.34
N SER A 104 -37.67 12.07 -14.03
CA SER A 104 -37.72 11.27 -12.80
C SER A 104 -36.32 10.80 -12.38
N GLU A 105 -36.08 10.69 -11.08
CA GLU A 105 -34.78 10.24 -10.52
C GLU A 105 -34.97 9.37 -9.27
N THR A 106 -34.06 8.43 -9.02
CA THR A 106 -34.16 7.47 -7.90
C THR A 106 -33.11 7.73 -6.83
N PHE A 107 -33.55 7.94 -5.59
CA PHE A 107 -32.70 8.37 -4.48
C PHE A 107 -32.58 7.34 -3.37
N SER A 108 -31.45 7.32 -2.64
CA SER A 108 -31.09 6.27 -1.65
C SER A 108 -30.51 6.80 -0.31
N GLY A 109 -30.63 8.09 -0.02
CA GLY A 109 -30.21 8.73 1.24
C GLY A 109 -28.99 9.66 1.13
N GLU A 110 -28.65 10.13 -0.07
CA GLU A 110 -27.48 10.99 -0.34
C GLU A 110 -27.90 12.35 -0.93
N ILE A 111 -26.93 13.26 -1.02
CA ILE A 111 -27.13 14.55 -1.71
C ILE A 111 -26.73 14.38 -3.18
N GLY A 112 -27.68 14.46 -4.10
CA GLY A 112 -27.49 14.27 -5.54
C GLY A 112 -27.70 15.56 -6.34
N ARG A 113 -27.05 15.67 -7.50
CA ARG A 113 -27.34 16.71 -8.48
C ARG A 113 -28.38 16.20 -9.48
N GLN A 114 -29.39 17.00 -9.74
CA GLN A 114 -30.38 16.76 -10.80
C GLN A 114 -30.67 18.09 -11.49
N ASP A 115 -30.50 18.14 -12.81
CA ASP A 115 -30.92 19.31 -13.59
C ASP A 115 -32.30 19.02 -14.19
N LEU A 116 -33.21 19.99 -14.08
CA LEU A 116 -34.62 19.88 -14.45
C LEU A 116 -34.91 20.79 -15.64
N PHE A 117 -35.54 20.20 -16.65
CA PHE A 117 -35.94 20.87 -17.87
C PHE A 117 -37.45 20.77 -17.99
N PHE A 118 -38.11 21.88 -18.28
CA PHE A 118 -39.56 21.94 -18.44
C PHE A 118 -39.93 22.77 -19.66
N ASP A 119 -40.99 22.38 -20.36
CA ASP A 119 -41.54 23.18 -21.47
C ASP A 119 -41.93 24.59 -21.01
N CYS A 120 -42.48 24.66 -19.79
CA CYS A 120 -43.01 25.88 -19.20
C CYS A 120 -42.52 26.13 -17.78
N ILE A 121 -42.04 27.35 -17.57
CA ILE A 121 -41.77 28.00 -16.29
C ILE A 121 -42.12 29.47 -16.51
N ASP A 122 -43.16 29.99 -15.85
CA ASP A 122 -43.54 31.40 -15.97
C ASP A 122 -42.74 32.27 -14.99
N THR A 123 -41.74 32.99 -15.49
CA THR A 123 -40.90 33.90 -14.69
C THR A 123 -41.63 35.15 -14.17
N ALA A 124 -42.85 35.40 -14.65
CA ALA A 124 -43.69 36.53 -14.26
C ALA A 124 -44.85 36.11 -13.34
N ALA A 125 -44.94 34.82 -12.97
CA ALA A 125 -45.97 34.32 -12.07
C ALA A 125 -45.90 35.05 -10.72
N GLU A 126 -47.04 35.63 -10.31
CA GLU A 126 -47.21 36.16 -8.96
C GLU A 126 -47.03 34.98 -8.00
N GLY A 127 -46.10 35.05 -7.03
CA GLY A 127 -45.70 33.89 -6.21
C GLY A 127 -44.27 33.42 -6.42
N GLY A 128 -43.67 33.70 -7.58
CA GLY A 128 -42.36 33.18 -7.95
C GLY A 128 -42.46 31.79 -8.57
N ASN A 129 -41.41 31.32 -9.25
CA ASN A 129 -41.50 30.09 -10.03
C ASN A 129 -41.34 28.89 -9.12
N GLU A 130 -42.11 27.83 -9.32
CA GLU A 130 -42.02 26.63 -8.49
C GLU A 130 -41.63 25.38 -9.27
N VAL A 131 -40.93 24.49 -8.57
CA VAL A 131 -40.75 23.10 -8.99
C VAL A 131 -41.45 22.21 -7.98
N TYR A 132 -42.16 21.21 -8.49
CA TYR A 132 -42.86 20.22 -7.69
C TYR A 132 -42.20 18.85 -7.84
N ALA A 133 -42.18 18.07 -6.77
CA ALA A 133 -41.69 16.70 -6.77
C ALA A 133 -42.67 15.77 -6.04
N SER A 134 -42.96 14.61 -6.63
CA SER A 134 -43.80 13.58 -5.99
C SER A 134 -43.40 12.17 -6.43
N THR A 135 -43.76 11.17 -5.64
CA THR A 135 -43.51 9.75 -5.95
C THR A 135 -44.51 9.17 -6.93
N VAL A 136 -45.53 9.93 -7.32
CA VAL A 136 -46.53 9.54 -8.32
C VAL A 136 -46.25 10.25 -9.64
N LEU A 137 -46.52 9.55 -10.75
CA LEU A 137 -46.30 10.07 -12.12
C LEU A 137 -47.31 11.17 -12.50
N THR A 138 -48.43 11.27 -11.78
CA THR A 138 -49.51 12.22 -12.07
C THR A 138 -50.04 12.84 -10.79
N ILE A 139 -50.04 14.16 -10.72
CA ILE A 139 -50.55 14.96 -9.59
C ILE A 139 -51.81 15.70 -10.03
N ASP A 140 -52.84 15.74 -9.19
CA ASP A 140 -53.99 16.63 -9.39
C ASP A 140 -53.70 18.03 -8.81
N PHE A 141 -53.11 18.90 -9.64
CA PHE A 141 -52.77 20.28 -9.27
C PHE A 141 -53.98 21.10 -8.78
N SER A 142 -55.19 20.78 -9.27
CA SER A 142 -56.40 21.53 -8.91
C SER A 142 -56.83 21.32 -7.45
N SER A 143 -56.43 20.19 -6.83
CA SER A 143 -56.81 19.81 -5.47
C SER A 143 -55.70 19.96 -4.43
N LEU A 144 -54.53 20.48 -4.82
CA LEU A 144 -53.40 20.66 -3.90
C LEU A 144 -53.78 21.53 -2.70
N VAL A 145 -53.48 21.04 -1.49
CA VAL A 145 -53.67 21.74 -0.21
C VAL A 145 -52.45 21.50 0.69
N PRO A 146 -52.19 22.35 1.71
CA PRO A 146 -51.14 22.10 2.69
C PRO A 146 -51.25 20.70 3.32
N ALA A 147 -50.15 19.96 3.35
CA ALA A 147 -50.05 18.69 4.08
C ALA A 147 -49.47 18.93 5.47
N THR A 148 -49.92 18.16 6.46
CA THR A 148 -49.34 18.26 7.81
C THR A 148 -47.98 17.55 7.86
N PRO A 149 -46.97 18.09 8.57
CA PRO A 149 -45.69 17.40 8.72
C PRO A 149 -45.84 16.00 9.35
N GLU A 150 -46.86 15.78 10.17
CA GLU A 150 -47.21 14.45 10.72
C GLU A 150 -47.53 13.41 9.63
N GLU A 151 -48.08 13.83 8.48
CA GLU A 151 -48.33 12.94 7.34
C GLU A 151 -47.03 12.48 6.69
N VAL A 152 -46.02 13.36 6.61
CA VAL A 152 -44.67 13.02 6.13
C VAL A 152 -43.96 12.11 7.13
N ASP A 153 -44.06 12.40 8.42
CA ASP A 153 -43.48 11.56 9.48
C ASP A 153 -44.07 10.15 9.50
N THR A 154 -45.38 10.05 9.27
CA THR A 154 -46.07 8.77 9.11
C THR A 154 -45.57 8.03 7.86
N TYR A 155 -45.33 8.74 6.77
CA TYR A 155 -44.81 8.17 5.51
C TYR A 155 -43.38 7.62 5.64
N ILE A 156 -42.47 8.35 6.29
CA ILE A 156 -41.06 7.92 6.48
C ILE A 156 -40.83 7.06 7.73
N GLY A 157 -41.82 6.93 8.61
CA GLY A 157 -41.71 6.22 9.88
C GLY A 157 -40.86 6.94 10.93
N CYS A 158 -40.79 8.27 10.90
CA CYS A 158 -40.05 9.07 11.88
C CYS A 158 -40.91 9.34 13.12
N SER A 159 -40.37 9.12 14.31
CA SER A 159 -41.05 9.45 15.56
C SER A 159 -40.06 9.94 16.61
N GLY A 160 -40.33 11.12 17.18
CA GLY A 160 -39.61 11.65 18.34
C GLY A 160 -38.14 12.04 18.10
N ARG A 161 -37.71 12.21 16.85
CA ARG A 161 -36.37 12.70 16.50
C ARG A 161 -36.39 14.13 16.01
N VAL A 162 -35.26 14.83 16.17
CA VAL A 162 -35.14 16.25 15.78
C VAL A 162 -35.10 16.45 14.26
N ASP A 163 -34.78 15.41 13.50
CA ASP A 163 -34.83 15.37 12.04
C ASP A 163 -36.18 14.88 11.48
N CYS A 164 -37.20 14.65 12.33
CA CYS A 164 -38.57 14.40 11.85
C CYS A 164 -39.20 15.66 11.24
N ALA A 165 -40.08 15.50 10.27
CA ALA A 165 -40.76 16.58 9.54
C ALA A 165 -41.48 17.56 10.48
N VAL A 166 -42.16 17.08 11.53
CA VAL A 166 -42.80 17.93 12.55
C VAL A 166 -41.82 18.88 13.24
N ASN A 167 -40.54 18.49 13.33
CA ASN A 167 -39.49 19.30 13.97
C ASN A 167 -38.63 20.09 12.98
N THR A 168 -38.73 19.82 11.67
CA THR A 168 -37.95 20.52 10.63
C THR A 168 -38.77 21.52 9.84
N PHE A 169 -40.05 21.23 9.56
CA PHE A 169 -41.00 22.09 8.85
C PHE A 169 -41.74 23.02 9.81
N THR A 170 -40.99 23.93 10.44
CA THR A 170 -41.50 24.83 11.48
C THR A 170 -41.97 26.19 10.95
N SER A 171 -41.75 26.47 9.67
CA SER A 171 -42.13 27.71 9.01
C SER A 171 -43.34 27.50 8.11
N SER A 172 -43.85 28.59 7.55
CA SER A 172 -44.92 28.55 6.56
C SER A 172 -44.51 29.33 5.32
N MET A 173 -44.83 28.80 4.14
CA MET A 173 -44.71 29.49 2.86
C MET A 173 -46.07 29.59 2.17
N TRP A 174 -46.09 30.28 1.04
CA TRP A 174 -47.22 30.35 0.14
C TRP A 174 -46.72 30.22 -1.29
N ILE A 175 -47.59 29.73 -2.18
CA ILE A 175 -47.32 29.58 -3.61
C ILE A 175 -48.58 29.96 -4.40
N MET A 176 -48.44 30.10 -5.71
CA MET A 176 -49.56 30.29 -6.62
C MET A 176 -49.66 29.11 -7.58
N ILE A 177 -50.86 28.53 -7.69
CA ILE A 177 -51.16 27.50 -8.70
C ILE A 177 -52.14 28.12 -9.69
N GLY A 178 -51.64 28.56 -10.83
CA GLY A 178 -52.31 29.47 -11.75
C GLY A 178 -52.71 30.75 -11.03
N SER A 179 -54.02 30.95 -10.82
CA SER A 179 -54.56 32.10 -10.08
C SER A 179 -54.94 31.80 -8.62
N ARG A 180 -54.72 30.56 -8.17
CA ARG A 180 -55.12 30.10 -6.83
C ARG A 180 -53.95 30.26 -5.85
N ASN A 181 -54.13 31.15 -4.88
CA ASN A 181 -53.19 31.32 -3.77
C ASN A 181 -53.35 30.19 -2.73
N VAL A 182 -52.27 29.44 -2.49
CA VAL A 182 -52.18 28.43 -1.43
C VAL A 182 -51.24 28.96 -0.36
N THR A 183 -51.82 29.32 0.79
CA THR A 183 -51.10 29.89 1.95
C THR A 183 -50.96 28.86 3.07
N ASP A 184 -50.16 29.20 4.09
CA ASP A 184 -49.93 28.39 5.29
C ASP A 184 -49.38 26.97 4.98
N ILE A 185 -48.55 26.85 3.94
CA ILE A 185 -47.89 25.60 3.58
C ILE A 185 -46.75 25.36 4.55
N PRO A 186 -46.75 24.27 5.35
CA PRO A 186 -45.63 23.95 6.23
C PRO A 186 -44.34 23.86 5.42
N SER A 187 -43.34 24.63 5.83
CA SER A 187 -42.10 24.81 5.08
C SER A 187 -40.87 24.80 5.98
N THR A 188 -39.73 24.58 5.34
CA THR A 188 -38.40 24.77 5.93
C THR A 188 -37.46 25.32 4.86
N HIS A 189 -36.23 25.64 5.26
CA HIS A 189 -35.21 26.06 4.31
C HIS A 189 -33.98 25.17 4.41
N THR A 190 -33.32 25.00 3.27
CA THR A 190 -32.10 24.22 3.16
C THR A 190 -30.86 25.13 3.24
N TYR A 191 -29.78 24.62 3.84
CA TYR A 191 -28.54 25.37 3.99
C TYR A 191 -27.71 25.34 2.70
N ARG A 192 -27.11 26.49 2.37
CA ARG A 192 -25.99 26.58 1.43
C ARG A 192 -24.71 26.07 2.07
N TRP A 193 -23.73 25.73 1.24
CA TRP A 193 -22.38 25.36 1.68
C TRP A 193 -21.75 26.39 2.65
N ASP A 194 -22.01 27.68 2.46
CA ASP A 194 -21.47 28.77 3.29
C ASP A 194 -22.31 29.07 4.55
N GLY A 195 -23.35 28.27 4.82
CA GLY A 195 -24.14 28.35 6.05
C GLY A 195 -25.37 29.24 5.98
N GLU A 196 -25.66 29.87 4.83
CA GLU A 196 -26.87 30.68 4.64
C GLU A 196 -28.08 29.77 4.35
N ASN A 197 -29.21 30.00 5.03
CA ASN A 197 -30.39 29.13 4.98
C ASN A 197 -31.69 29.86 4.66
N ASN A 198 -31.68 31.08 4.15
CA ASN A 198 -32.92 31.85 3.89
C ASN A 198 -33.29 31.89 2.40
N ILE A 199 -32.75 30.95 1.62
CA ILE A 199 -32.72 31.07 0.16
C ILE A 199 -33.58 30.00 -0.49
N PHE A 200 -33.25 28.74 -0.26
CA PHE A 200 -33.95 27.62 -0.87
C PHE A 200 -34.96 27.06 0.12
N ASP A 201 -36.21 27.48 -0.02
CA ASP A 201 -37.33 26.99 0.76
C ASP A 201 -37.90 25.70 0.18
N ILE A 202 -38.56 24.92 1.02
CA ILE A 202 -39.29 23.73 0.62
C ILE A 202 -40.57 23.60 1.44
N GLY A 203 -41.69 23.37 0.76
CA GLY A 203 -43.02 23.20 1.34
C GLY A 203 -43.61 21.82 1.11
N ILE A 204 -44.58 21.46 1.94
CA ILE A 204 -45.28 20.16 1.87
C ILE A 204 -46.77 20.37 1.54
N LEU A 205 -47.19 19.80 0.42
CA LEU A 205 -48.56 19.78 -0.08
C LEU A 205 -49.07 18.33 -0.19
N LYS A 206 -50.37 18.19 -0.39
CA LYS A 206 -51.02 16.94 -0.77
C LYS A 206 -52.15 17.17 -1.74
N ASP A 207 -52.38 16.19 -2.62
CA ASP A 207 -53.56 16.17 -3.49
C ASP A 207 -54.78 15.56 -2.78
N ALA A 208 -55.95 15.57 -3.45
CA ALA A 208 -57.17 14.95 -2.92
C ALA A 208 -57.07 13.44 -2.69
N SER A 209 -56.10 12.76 -3.31
CA SER A 209 -55.84 11.33 -3.13
C SER A 209 -54.92 11.04 -1.95
N GLY A 210 -54.38 12.09 -1.31
CA GLY A 210 -53.41 11.99 -0.21
C GLY A 210 -51.98 11.75 -0.68
N ASN A 211 -51.66 11.94 -1.96
CA ASN A 211 -50.29 11.89 -2.44
C ASN A 211 -49.55 13.15 -2.00
N ILE A 212 -48.39 12.97 -1.39
CA ILE A 212 -47.57 14.09 -0.90
C ILE A 212 -46.80 14.70 -2.07
N VAL A 213 -46.78 16.03 -2.11
CA VAL A 213 -46.09 16.83 -3.13
C VAL A 213 -45.18 17.84 -2.43
N TYR A 214 -43.91 17.85 -2.82
CA TYR A 214 -42.94 18.80 -2.32
C TYR A 214 -42.79 19.94 -3.31
N VAL A 215 -42.74 21.17 -2.83
CA VAL A 215 -42.62 22.38 -3.66
C VAL A 215 -41.44 23.22 -3.20
N SER A 216 -40.73 23.85 -4.12
CA SER A 216 -39.65 24.79 -3.81
C SER A 216 -39.64 25.91 -4.85
N HIS A 217 -39.34 27.13 -4.41
CA HIS A 217 -39.17 28.25 -5.33
C HIS A 217 -37.83 28.18 -6.06
N ILE A 218 -37.86 28.44 -7.36
CA ILE A 218 -36.68 28.67 -8.17
C ILE A 218 -36.14 30.06 -7.83
N SER A 219 -34.95 30.09 -7.24
CA SER A 219 -34.24 31.30 -6.84
C SER A 219 -33.31 31.82 -7.94
N ASN A 220 -32.67 32.98 -7.72
CA ASN A 220 -31.56 33.41 -8.57
C ASN A 220 -30.36 32.44 -8.49
N LEU A 221 -29.56 32.37 -9.56
CA LEU A 221 -28.36 31.53 -9.61
C LEU A 221 -27.36 31.90 -8.51
N GLN A 222 -27.08 30.95 -7.63
CA GLN A 222 -26.17 31.12 -6.49
C GLN A 222 -25.63 29.78 -6.01
N LYS A 223 -24.81 29.76 -4.95
CA LYS A 223 -24.29 28.51 -4.39
C LYS A 223 -25.39 27.71 -3.71
N GLY A 224 -25.37 26.39 -3.86
CA GLY A 224 -26.26 25.45 -3.16
C GLY A 224 -25.50 24.63 -2.11
N TYR A 225 -25.83 23.35 -2.01
CA TYR A 225 -25.13 22.36 -1.15
C TYR A 225 -23.64 22.23 -1.51
N SER A 226 -23.26 22.52 -2.76
CA SER A 226 -21.89 22.45 -3.25
C SER A 226 -21.28 23.84 -3.45
N PRO A 227 -20.05 24.12 -2.97
CA PRO A 227 -19.37 25.40 -3.21
C PRO A 227 -18.97 25.64 -4.67
N ASN A 228 -18.88 24.56 -5.46
CA ASN A 228 -18.29 24.57 -6.79
C ASN A 228 -19.34 24.60 -7.92
N VAL A 229 -20.63 24.63 -7.57
CA VAL A 229 -21.73 24.56 -8.54
C VAL A 229 -22.76 25.63 -8.19
N THR A 230 -23.08 26.48 -9.17
CA THR A 230 -24.20 27.41 -9.08
C THR A 230 -25.50 26.72 -9.46
N VAL A 231 -26.52 26.92 -8.65
CA VAL A 231 -27.83 26.28 -8.73
C VAL A 231 -28.91 27.36 -8.59
N ASN A 232 -30.09 27.09 -9.10
CA ASN A 232 -31.27 27.95 -8.89
C ASN A 232 -32.39 27.23 -8.14
N TYR A 233 -32.24 25.94 -7.84
CA TYR A 233 -33.14 25.23 -6.94
C TYR A 233 -32.38 24.22 -6.06
N GLN A 234 -32.94 23.96 -4.89
CA GLN A 234 -32.44 22.97 -3.94
C GLN A 234 -33.59 22.48 -3.05
N MET A 235 -33.69 21.17 -2.87
CA MET A 235 -34.79 20.55 -2.12
C MET A 235 -34.28 19.49 -1.15
N LEU A 236 -35.10 19.23 -0.13
CA LEU A 236 -34.96 18.14 0.83
C LEU A 236 -36.12 17.16 0.66
N ILE A 237 -35.90 15.99 0.07
CA ILE A 237 -36.96 15.01 -0.22
C ILE A 237 -36.86 13.81 0.73
N PRO A 238 -37.97 13.30 1.28
CA PRO A 238 -37.93 12.21 2.24
C PRO A 238 -37.63 10.86 1.60
N THR A 239 -36.98 9.98 2.33
CA THR A 239 -36.75 8.59 1.93
C THR A 239 -36.72 7.68 3.16
N PRO A 240 -37.61 6.68 3.25
CA PRO A 240 -37.63 5.72 4.34
C PRO A 240 -36.32 4.95 4.45
N GLU A 241 -35.96 4.58 5.68
CA GLU A 241 -34.71 3.88 5.99
C GLU A 241 -34.52 2.62 5.13
N SER A 242 -33.38 2.53 4.46
CA SER A 242 -32.98 1.38 3.62
C SER A 242 -33.83 1.12 2.36
N THR A 243 -34.49 2.14 1.80
CA THR A 243 -35.24 2.03 0.54
C THR A 243 -34.75 3.03 -0.51
N SER A 244 -34.94 2.70 -1.79
CA SER A 244 -34.71 3.62 -2.90
C SER A 244 -36.04 4.07 -3.49
N ILE A 245 -36.27 5.38 -3.62
CA ILE A 245 -37.55 5.93 -4.09
C ILE A 245 -37.34 6.79 -5.33
N THR A 246 -38.20 6.61 -6.32
CA THR A 246 -38.24 7.43 -7.54
C THR A 246 -39.17 8.62 -7.34
N TYR A 247 -38.65 9.82 -7.60
CA TYR A 247 -39.43 11.05 -7.63
C TYR A 247 -39.58 11.55 -9.07
N TYR A 248 -40.78 12.01 -9.40
CA TYR A 248 -41.13 12.66 -10.65
C TYR A 248 -41.22 14.16 -10.41
N PHE A 249 -40.74 14.95 -11.38
CA PHE A 249 -40.66 16.40 -11.28
C PHE A 249 -41.66 17.09 -12.18
N PHE A 250 -42.27 18.17 -11.70
CA PHE A 250 -43.32 18.89 -12.40
C PHE A 250 -43.14 20.41 -12.23
N THR A 251 -43.74 21.17 -13.14
CA THR A 251 -44.01 22.60 -13.00
C THR A 251 -45.51 22.81 -12.95
N ASP A 252 -45.96 24.04 -12.62
CA ASP A 252 -47.38 24.35 -12.64
C ASP A 252 -47.94 24.20 -14.07
N PRO A 253 -48.91 23.29 -14.30
CA PRO A 253 -49.51 23.13 -15.63
C PRO A 253 -50.33 24.34 -16.09
N ASN A 254 -50.61 25.32 -15.22
CA ASN A 254 -51.37 26.52 -15.54
C ASN A 254 -50.48 27.71 -15.91
N ASP A 255 -49.16 27.56 -15.92
CA ASP A 255 -48.23 28.62 -16.31
C ASP A 255 -48.47 29.10 -17.75
N GLU A 256 -48.60 30.41 -17.92
CA GLU A 256 -48.66 31.04 -19.25
C GLU A 256 -47.24 31.31 -19.77
N CYS A 257 -46.74 30.38 -20.57
CA CYS A 257 -45.41 30.47 -21.16
C CYS A 257 -45.17 31.76 -21.98
N PRO A 258 -44.20 32.61 -21.59
CA PRO A 258 -43.86 33.78 -22.40
C PRO A 258 -43.28 33.36 -23.76
N ALA A 259 -43.72 34.02 -24.83
CA ALA A 259 -43.18 33.84 -26.17
C ALA A 259 -41.72 34.36 -26.22
N GLY A 260 -40.76 33.46 -26.43
CA GLY A 260 -39.36 33.83 -26.73
C GLY A 260 -38.40 34.03 -25.55
N GLY A 261 -38.54 33.32 -24.42
CA GLY A 261 -37.64 33.45 -23.27
C GLY A 261 -36.99 32.16 -22.74
N GLY A 262 -35.65 32.15 -22.64
CA GLY A 262 -34.76 31.26 -21.87
C GLY A 262 -33.33 31.21 -22.49
N ILE A 263 -32.16 31.37 -21.83
CA ILE A 263 -31.70 31.49 -20.42
C ILE A 263 -30.59 32.59 -20.29
N GLY A 264 -30.65 33.51 -19.30
CA GLY A 264 -29.47 34.14 -18.61
C GLY A 264 -29.16 35.66 -18.76
N THR A 265 -29.17 36.44 -17.66
CA THR A 265 -28.96 37.91 -17.54
C THR A 265 -27.55 38.44 -17.91
N THR A 266 -27.42 39.57 -18.63
CA THR A 266 -26.15 40.19 -19.13
C THR A 266 -25.63 41.41 -18.31
N VAL A 267 -24.35 41.80 -18.49
CA VAL A 267 -23.56 42.87 -17.81
C VAL A 267 -22.71 43.66 -18.83
N GLU A 268 -22.66 45.00 -18.76
CA GLU A 268 -21.77 45.82 -19.61
C GLU A 268 -20.34 45.90 -19.04
N ALA A 269 -19.37 45.27 -19.71
CA ALA A 269 -17.99 45.13 -19.25
C ALA A 269 -17.02 46.06 -20.01
N THR A 270 -16.10 46.69 -19.27
CA THR A 270 -15.01 47.52 -19.82
C THR A 270 -13.64 46.90 -19.50
N VAL A 271 -12.82 46.63 -20.51
CA VAL A 271 -11.47 46.05 -20.36
C VAL A 271 -10.45 46.95 -21.05
N PHE A 272 -9.46 47.43 -20.30
CA PHE A 272 -8.43 48.33 -20.83
C PHE A 272 -7.04 48.06 -20.23
N GLY A 273 -5.99 48.52 -20.91
CA GLY A 273 -4.63 48.43 -20.38
C GLY A 273 -3.55 48.68 -21.42
N PHE A 274 -2.32 48.28 -21.11
CA PHE A 274 -1.14 48.51 -21.96
C PHE A 274 -0.47 47.20 -22.38
N VAL A 275 -0.10 47.11 -23.66
CA VAL A 275 0.77 46.07 -24.20
C VAL A 275 2.22 46.56 -24.22
N LYS A 276 3.11 45.84 -23.53
CA LYS A 276 4.55 46.17 -23.42
C LYS A 276 5.43 44.97 -23.77
N ASP A 277 6.69 45.22 -24.12
CA ASP A 277 7.71 44.17 -24.25
C ASP A 277 8.29 43.77 -22.87
N THR A 278 9.15 42.74 -22.84
CA THR A 278 9.84 42.28 -21.61
C THR A 278 10.79 43.32 -20.99
N LEU A 279 11.10 44.40 -21.70
CA LEU A 279 11.91 45.52 -21.24
C LEU A 279 11.05 46.71 -20.77
N GLY A 280 9.72 46.60 -20.85
CA GLY A 280 8.77 47.61 -20.42
C GLY A 280 8.45 48.68 -21.48
N ASN A 281 8.93 48.55 -22.72
CA ASN A 281 8.62 49.48 -23.81
C ASN A 281 7.21 49.22 -24.34
N PRO A 282 6.43 50.26 -24.67
CA PRO A 282 5.10 50.10 -25.24
C PRO A 282 5.15 49.53 -26.67
N ILE A 283 4.27 48.57 -26.97
CA ILE A 283 4.15 47.95 -28.30
C ILE A 283 2.95 48.56 -29.03
N ALA A 284 3.23 49.40 -30.03
CA ALA A 284 2.21 50.03 -30.87
C ALA A 284 1.71 49.10 -32.00
N ASN A 285 0.46 49.27 -32.41
CA ASN A 285 -0.21 48.46 -33.44
C ASN A 285 -0.13 46.94 -33.16
N ALA A 286 -0.23 46.52 -31.90
CA ALA A 286 -0.48 45.14 -31.52
C ALA A 286 -1.99 44.89 -31.54
N SER A 287 -2.42 43.77 -32.12
CA SER A 287 -3.83 43.38 -32.17
C SER A 287 -4.22 42.77 -30.84
N VAL A 288 -5.23 43.33 -30.17
CA VAL A 288 -5.80 42.78 -28.95
C VAL A 288 -7.23 42.36 -29.26
N THR A 289 -7.64 41.16 -28.83
CA THR A 289 -8.98 40.63 -29.06
C THR A 289 -9.61 40.17 -27.75
N PHE A 290 -10.83 40.64 -27.47
CA PHE A 290 -11.61 40.33 -26.28
C PHE A 290 -13.07 40.12 -26.66
N ALA A 291 -13.67 38.98 -26.25
CA ALA A 291 -15.05 38.61 -26.55
C ALA A 291 -15.44 38.76 -28.04
N GLY A 292 -14.56 38.34 -28.95
CA GLY A 292 -14.76 38.46 -30.41
C GLY A 292 -14.47 39.83 -31.01
N ILE A 293 -14.22 40.88 -30.19
CA ILE A 293 -13.94 42.23 -30.67
C ILE A 293 -12.43 42.47 -30.72
N THR A 294 -11.92 42.89 -31.88
CA THR A 294 -10.49 43.15 -32.10
C THR A 294 -10.20 44.65 -32.20
N LYS A 295 -9.19 45.14 -31.47
CA LYS A 295 -8.67 46.52 -31.56
C LYS A 295 -7.14 46.55 -31.54
N ASN A 296 -6.56 47.51 -32.25
CA ASN A 296 -5.12 47.72 -32.28
C ASN A 296 -4.67 48.70 -31.18
N THR A 297 -3.50 48.45 -30.59
CA THR A 297 -2.91 49.32 -29.57
C THR A 297 -2.40 50.64 -30.16
N THR A 298 -2.51 51.72 -29.38
CA THR A 298 -1.99 53.05 -29.75
C THR A 298 -0.46 53.11 -29.73
N SER A 299 0.12 54.26 -30.10
CA SER A 299 1.58 54.50 -29.99
C SER A 299 2.15 54.33 -28.58
N THR A 300 1.30 54.43 -27.55
CA THR A 300 1.66 54.21 -26.13
C THR A 300 1.39 52.77 -25.68
N GLY A 301 0.99 51.88 -26.58
CA GLY A 301 0.62 50.50 -26.28
C GLY A 301 -0.76 50.33 -25.64
N TYR A 302 -1.59 51.38 -25.58
CA TYR A 302 -2.88 51.36 -24.88
C TYR A 302 -3.99 50.70 -25.72
N TYR A 303 -4.88 49.95 -25.08
CA TYR A 303 -6.11 49.40 -25.67
C TYR A 303 -7.32 49.53 -24.71
N ASN A 304 -8.54 49.56 -25.26
CA ASN A 304 -9.79 49.64 -24.49
C ASN A 304 -10.99 49.01 -25.24
N PHE A 305 -11.73 48.14 -24.56
CA PHE A 305 -12.97 47.50 -25.00
C PHE A 305 -14.14 47.83 -24.06
N THR A 306 -15.33 48.04 -24.61
CA THR A 306 -16.58 48.15 -23.86
C THR A 306 -17.62 47.30 -24.60
N THR A 307 -18.19 46.28 -23.95
CA THR A 307 -19.15 45.34 -24.57
C THR A 307 -20.03 44.63 -23.52
N THR A 308 -21.22 44.20 -23.91
CA THR A 308 -22.21 43.55 -23.02
C THR A 308 -22.07 42.03 -23.04
N LEU A 309 -21.87 41.41 -21.88
CA LEU A 309 -21.50 39.99 -21.70
C LEU A 309 -22.27 39.36 -20.53
N ILE A 310 -22.50 38.05 -20.54
CA ILE A 310 -22.97 37.33 -19.32
C ILE A 310 -21.82 37.26 -18.30
N PRO A 311 -22.08 37.24 -16.98
CA PRO A 311 -21.04 36.92 -16.00
C PRO A 311 -20.36 35.58 -16.32
N GLY A 312 -19.04 35.60 -16.47
CA GLY A 312 -18.28 34.44 -16.91
C GLY A 312 -16.80 34.75 -17.12
N THR A 313 -16.03 33.69 -17.41
CA THR A 313 -14.60 33.82 -17.72
C THR A 313 -14.40 33.90 -19.23
N TYR A 314 -13.81 34.99 -19.68
CA TYR A 314 -13.56 35.32 -21.09
C TYR A 314 -12.06 35.33 -21.37
N ASN A 315 -11.66 34.99 -22.60
CA ASN A 315 -10.26 35.07 -23.01
C ASN A 315 -9.92 36.42 -23.65
N ILE A 316 -8.70 36.90 -23.36
CA ILE A 316 -8.07 38.03 -24.03
C ILE A 316 -6.78 37.55 -24.70
N ILE A 317 -6.58 37.99 -25.94
CA ILE A 317 -5.46 37.57 -26.80
C ILE A 317 -4.75 38.84 -27.28
N ALA A 318 -3.42 38.87 -27.21
CA ALA A 318 -2.61 39.93 -27.79
C ALA A 318 -1.57 39.37 -28.75
N GLN A 319 -1.49 39.96 -29.95
CA GLN A 319 -0.65 39.50 -31.05
C GLN A 319 0.13 40.64 -31.69
N LYS A 320 1.40 40.40 -32.01
CA LYS A 320 2.26 41.32 -32.76
C LYS A 320 3.32 40.55 -33.53
N LEU A 321 3.54 40.91 -34.79
CA LEU A 321 4.64 40.36 -35.59
C LEU A 321 5.99 40.51 -34.85
N ALA A 322 6.78 39.42 -34.84
CA ALA A 322 8.07 39.28 -34.13
C ALA A 322 7.98 39.14 -32.59
N TYR A 323 6.79 38.90 -32.05
CA TYR A 323 6.55 38.56 -30.64
C TYR A 323 5.78 37.24 -30.53
N ASP A 324 5.96 36.53 -29.42
CA ASP A 324 5.16 35.35 -29.09
C ASP A 324 3.76 35.78 -28.61
N ASP A 325 2.72 35.13 -29.12
CA ASP A 325 1.32 35.42 -28.79
C ASP A 325 1.04 35.17 -27.29
N LYS A 326 0.25 36.05 -26.67
CA LYS A 326 -0.09 35.97 -25.23
C LYS A 326 -1.59 35.77 -25.03
N PHE A 327 -1.92 34.74 -24.24
CA PHE A 327 -3.28 34.35 -23.86
C PHE A 327 -3.47 34.53 -22.36
N GLU A 328 -4.54 35.24 -21.96
CA GLU A 328 -4.93 35.38 -20.56
C GLU A 328 -6.45 35.31 -20.40
N TYR A 329 -6.90 34.98 -19.19
CA TYR A 329 -8.32 34.91 -18.85
C TYR A 329 -8.72 36.10 -17.99
N ILE A 330 -9.93 36.61 -18.25
CA ILE A 330 -10.56 37.71 -17.54
C ILE A 330 -11.90 37.21 -17.00
N ASN A 331 -12.09 37.28 -15.68
CA ASN A 331 -13.34 36.90 -15.06
C ASN A 331 -14.24 38.14 -14.93
N ILE A 332 -15.35 38.16 -15.67
CA ILE A 332 -16.38 39.19 -15.62
C ILE A 332 -17.48 38.71 -14.67
N SER A 333 -17.82 39.53 -13.68
CA SER A 333 -18.90 39.25 -12.73
C SER A 333 -19.71 40.52 -12.46
N PHE A 334 -20.86 40.37 -11.81
CA PHE A 334 -21.68 41.53 -11.40
C PHE A 334 -20.93 42.50 -10.47
N GLU A 335 -19.90 42.04 -9.76
CA GLU A 335 -19.09 42.86 -8.85
C GLU A 335 -17.83 43.42 -9.53
N ASN A 336 -17.38 42.80 -10.63
CA ASN A 336 -16.12 43.11 -11.29
C ASN A 336 -16.29 43.08 -12.82
N TYR A 337 -16.66 44.24 -13.36
CA TYR A 337 -16.98 44.43 -14.79
C TYR A 337 -16.10 45.49 -15.46
N THR A 338 -15.29 46.25 -14.70
CA THR A 338 -14.28 47.18 -15.25
C THR A 338 -12.89 46.70 -14.87
N ILE A 339 -12.15 46.14 -15.82
CA ILE A 339 -10.90 45.42 -15.54
C ILE A 339 -9.74 46.08 -16.27
N GLN A 340 -8.76 46.54 -15.48
CA GLN A 340 -7.47 46.94 -16.02
C GLN A 340 -6.57 45.73 -16.17
N LYS A 341 -6.11 45.46 -17.39
CA LYS A 341 -5.24 44.33 -17.71
C LYS A 341 -4.06 44.77 -18.57
N ASN A 342 -2.85 44.70 -18.02
CA ASN A 342 -1.64 44.94 -18.80
C ASN A 342 -1.09 43.61 -19.32
N ILE A 343 -0.62 43.61 -20.57
CA ILE A 343 -0.13 42.40 -21.26
C ILE A 343 1.35 42.63 -21.61
N THR A 344 2.21 41.67 -21.26
CA THR A 344 3.62 41.69 -21.64
C THR A 344 3.87 40.65 -22.73
N LEU A 345 4.34 41.09 -23.90
CA LEU A 345 4.74 40.22 -25.01
C LEU A 345 6.24 39.97 -24.97
N SER A 346 6.65 38.72 -25.18
CA SER A 346 8.06 38.35 -25.29
C SER A 346 8.50 38.38 -26.75
N PRO A 347 9.73 38.84 -27.07
CA PRO A 347 10.27 38.72 -28.42
C PRO A 347 10.22 37.26 -28.87
N ALA A 348 9.84 37.02 -30.12
CA ALA A 348 9.66 35.67 -30.64
C ALA A 348 10.92 34.81 -30.41
N THR A 349 10.72 33.62 -29.85
CA THR A 349 11.83 32.71 -29.52
C THR A 349 12.59 32.33 -30.81
N PRO A 350 13.93 32.47 -30.90
CA PRO A 350 14.66 32.18 -32.15
C PRO A 350 14.70 30.67 -32.46
N GLY A 351 13.79 30.21 -33.31
CA GLY A 351 13.83 28.92 -34.00
C GLY A 351 14.47 29.04 -35.39
N VAL A 352 15.05 27.93 -35.87
CA VAL A 352 15.91 27.79 -37.07
C VAL A 352 15.39 28.53 -38.31
N PHE A 353 16.29 29.21 -39.04
CA PHE A 353 16.04 30.06 -40.21
C PHE A 353 15.59 29.31 -41.48
N GLU A 354 14.53 28.51 -41.42
CA GLU A 354 13.82 28.03 -42.61
C GLU A 354 12.36 28.47 -42.54
N THR A 355 11.98 29.32 -43.50
CA THR A 355 10.59 29.78 -43.66
C THR A 355 9.86 28.86 -44.63
N ILE A 356 8.75 28.28 -44.18
CA ILE A 356 7.84 27.44 -44.95
C ILE A 356 6.55 28.22 -45.26
N ILE A 357 5.86 27.85 -46.35
CA ILE A 357 4.54 28.40 -46.69
C ILE A 357 3.53 27.25 -46.74
N PRO A 358 3.04 26.76 -45.58
CA PRO A 358 2.06 25.69 -45.54
C PRO A 358 0.69 26.18 -45.99
N HIS A 359 -0.09 25.31 -46.63
CA HIS A 359 -1.50 25.53 -46.88
C HIS A 359 -2.30 25.11 -45.64
N ILE A 360 -2.90 26.07 -44.93
CA ILE A 360 -3.71 25.80 -43.75
C ILE A 360 -5.17 26.08 -44.10
N HIS A 361 -6.04 25.08 -43.93
CA HIS A 361 -7.46 25.23 -44.21
C HIS A 361 -8.34 24.44 -43.27
N GLY A 362 -9.63 24.75 -43.27
CA GLY A 362 -10.63 23.99 -42.52
C GLY A 362 -11.85 24.82 -42.24
N TYR A 363 -12.62 24.41 -41.24
CA TYR A 363 -13.95 24.96 -40.97
C TYR A 363 -14.01 25.55 -39.56
N ILE A 364 -14.63 26.73 -39.45
CA ILE A 364 -15.04 27.32 -38.18
C ILE A 364 -16.52 27.02 -37.98
N LEU A 365 -16.82 26.30 -36.91
CA LEU A 365 -18.17 25.87 -36.55
C LEU A 365 -18.56 26.46 -35.19
N ASP A 366 -19.85 26.54 -34.89
CA ASP A 366 -20.33 26.78 -33.52
C ASP A 366 -20.41 25.46 -32.72
N THR A 367 -20.78 25.53 -31.44
CA THR A 367 -20.99 24.36 -30.57
C THR A 367 -22.09 23.40 -31.05
N SER A 368 -22.87 23.79 -32.06
CA SER A 368 -23.92 22.99 -32.70
C SER A 368 -23.49 22.46 -34.07
N ASP A 369 -22.20 22.53 -34.40
CA ASP A 369 -21.59 22.15 -35.69
C ASP A 369 -22.10 22.96 -36.91
N LEU A 370 -22.69 24.13 -36.69
CA LEU A 370 -23.12 25.02 -37.77
C LEU A 370 -21.95 25.89 -38.25
N PRO A 371 -21.80 26.10 -39.58
CA PRO A 371 -20.72 26.91 -40.12
C PRO A 371 -20.88 28.39 -39.80
N LEU A 372 -19.80 29.01 -39.30
CA LEU A 372 -19.77 30.41 -38.93
C LEU A 372 -19.16 31.26 -40.05
N LEU A 373 -19.99 32.09 -40.70
CA LEU A 373 -19.58 33.06 -41.71
C LEU A 373 -18.83 34.25 -41.08
N ASP A 374 -17.90 34.84 -41.83
CA ASP A 374 -17.15 36.05 -41.47
C ASP A 374 -16.31 35.93 -40.17
N SER A 375 -16.05 34.70 -39.72
CA SER A 375 -15.13 34.43 -38.62
C SER A 375 -13.71 34.75 -39.05
N GLN A 376 -13.03 35.63 -38.31
CA GLN A 376 -11.64 35.97 -38.57
C GLN A 376 -10.75 34.84 -38.05
N VAL A 377 -9.93 34.27 -38.94
CA VAL A 377 -8.92 33.26 -38.62
C VAL A 377 -7.54 33.85 -38.84
N SER A 378 -6.66 33.75 -37.84
CA SER A 378 -5.33 34.35 -37.85
C SER A 378 -4.25 33.40 -37.34
N ILE A 379 -3.05 33.50 -37.92
CA ILE A 379 -1.85 32.78 -37.49
C ILE A 379 -0.60 33.63 -37.81
N SER A 380 0.18 33.94 -36.78
CA SER A 380 1.49 34.63 -36.87
C SER A 380 1.48 35.88 -37.77
N GLY A 381 0.40 36.67 -37.72
CA GLY A 381 0.23 37.93 -38.46
C GLY A 381 -0.41 37.81 -39.85
N SER A 382 -0.73 36.61 -40.34
CA SER A 382 -1.58 36.40 -41.51
C SER A 382 -3.01 36.11 -41.07
N SER A 383 -4.01 36.71 -41.73
CA SER A 383 -5.42 36.51 -41.39
C SER A 383 -6.33 36.41 -42.62
N THR A 384 -7.41 35.65 -42.50
CA THR A 384 -8.52 35.57 -43.47
C THR A 384 -9.85 35.55 -42.74
N THR A 385 -10.95 35.74 -43.44
CA THR A 385 -12.30 35.44 -42.92
C THR A 385 -12.82 34.13 -43.53
N THR A 386 -13.76 33.49 -42.85
CA THR A 386 -14.48 32.33 -43.35
C THR A 386 -15.55 32.70 -44.36
N ASP A 387 -15.85 31.78 -45.28
CA ASP A 387 -16.97 31.90 -46.21
C ASP A 387 -18.32 31.48 -45.60
N ILE A 388 -19.38 31.47 -46.40
CA ILE A 388 -20.75 31.10 -45.98
C ILE A 388 -20.88 29.66 -45.47
N TYR A 389 -19.89 28.81 -45.77
CA TYR A 389 -19.80 27.43 -45.31
C TYR A 389 -18.84 27.30 -44.13
N GLY A 390 -18.41 28.41 -43.52
CA GLY A 390 -17.48 28.44 -42.41
C GLY A 390 -16.05 28.05 -42.82
N TYR A 391 -15.77 27.94 -44.12
CA TYR A 391 -14.48 27.48 -44.60
C TYR A 391 -13.48 28.63 -44.68
N TYR A 392 -12.25 28.39 -44.21
CA TYR A 392 -11.12 29.31 -44.36
C TYR A 392 -9.93 28.60 -45.01
N SER A 393 -9.09 29.40 -45.68
CA SER A 393 -7.85 28.92 -46.32
C SER A 393 -6.77 30.00 -46.28
N LEU A 394 -5.58 29.64 -45.83
CA LEU A 394 -4.45 30.53 -45.56
C LEU A 394 -3.14 29.93 -46.11
N TYR A 395 -2.23 30.80 -46.56
CA TYR A 395 -0.86 30.44 -46.94
C TYR A 395 0.15 31.34 -46.18
N PRO A 396 0.27 31.21 -44.85
CA PRO A 396 1.13 32.06 -44.06
C PRO A 396 2.61 31.71 -44.28
N SER A 397 3.49 32.69 -44.13
CA SER A 397 4.94 32.49 -44.13
C SER A 397 5.41 32.23 -42.71
N LEU A 398 5.73 30.98 -42.36
CA LEU A 398 5.98 30.51 -41.00
C LEU A 398 7.38 29.92 -40.85
N THR A 399 7.99 29.99 -39.67
CA THR A 399 9.19 29.22 -39.33
C THR A 399 8.83 27.79 -38.93
N THR A 400 9.76 26.84 -38.98
CA THR A 400 9.55 25.40 -38.67
C THR A 400 9.39 25.09 -37.16
N GLN A 401 8.58 25.91 -36.47
CA GLN A 401 8.26 25.79 -35.04
C GLN A 401 6.74 25.73 -34.83
N ASN A 402 6.31 25.69 -33.57
CA ASN A 402 4.89 25.72 -33.24
C ASN A 402 4.31 27.12 -33.46
N HIS A 403 3.17 27.21 -34.16
CA HIS A 403 2.44 28.46 -34.36
C HIS A 403 0.98 28.29 -33.93
N SER A 404 0.40 29.32 -33.31
CA SER A 404 -0.98 29.29 -32.84
C SER A 404 -1.93 29.80 -33.93
N LEU A 405 -2.91 28.98 -34.30
CA LEU A 405 -4.03 29.36 -35.16
C LEU A 405 -5.21 29.78 -34.29
N ILE A 406 -5.76 30.96 -34.52
CA ILE A 406 -6.81 31.56 -33.68
C ILE A 406 -8.01 31.91 -34.55
N ALA A 407 -9.21 31.59 -34.07
CA ALA A 407 -10.47 31.99 -34.68
C ALA A 407 -11.27 32.89 -33.72
N THR A 408 -11.84 33.97 -34.28
CA THR A 408 -12.58 35.00 -33.55
C THR A 408 -13.80 35.44 -34.35
N LEU A 409 -14.95 35.58 -33.70
CA LEU A 409 -16.17 36.11 -34.28
C LEU A 409 -16.90 36.94 -33.22
N GLU A 410 -17.45 38.09 -33.60
CA GLU A 410 -18.23 38.94 -32.69
C GLU A 410 -19.43 38.17 -32.12
N GLY A 411 -19.63 38.23 -30.79
CA GLY A 411 -20.65 37.45 -30.11
C GLY A 411 -20.26 35.99 -29.84
N TYR A 412 -18.98 35.61 -30.00
CA TYR A 412 -18.46 34.28 -29.66
C TYR A 412 -17.15 34.36 -28.85
N ASN A 413 -16.88 33.38 -27.99
CA ASN A 413 -15.59 33.23 -27.34
C ASN A 413 -14.55 32.77 -28.37
N ASN A 414 -13.36 33.36 -28.28
CA ASN A 414 -12.25 33.03 -29.17
C ASN A 414 -11.80 31.57 -28.93
N ASN A 415 -11.37 30.86 -29.97
CA ASN A 415 -10.78 29.53 -29.85
C ASN A 415 -9.44 29.46 -30.61
N TYR A 416 -8.53 28.59 -30.18
CA TYR A 416 -7.20 28.44 -30.79
C TYR A 416 -6.76 26.97 -30.87
N SER A 417 -5.82 26.70 -31.78
CA SER A 417 -5.09 25.43 -31.87
C SER A 417 -3.61 25.68 -32.13
N ILE A 418 -2.74 24.92 -31.49
CA ILE A 418 -1.29 24.99 -31.70
C ILE A 418 -0.93 23.97 -32.77
N ILE A 419 -0.32 24.43 -33.86
CA ILE A 419 0.10 23.60 -34.98
C ILE A 419 1.62 23.49 -34.95
N ASP A 420 2.12 22.26 -34.95
CA ASP A 420 3.54 21.95 -34.98
C ASP A 420 4.04 21.82 -36.43
N PHE A 421 5.00 22.68 -36.80
CA PHE A 421 5.64 22.68 -38.12
C PHE A 421 7.08 22.16 -38.11
N SER A 422 7.51 21.50 -37.03
CA SER A 422 8.85 20.90 -36.91
C SER A 422 9.14 19.83 -37.97
N SER A 423 8.11 19.22 -38.55
CA SER A 423 8.23 18.25 -39.65
C SER A 423 8.02 18.86 -41.05
N SER A 424 7.94 20.19 -41.18
CA SER A 424 7.70 20.94 -42.42
C SER A 424 6.50 20.45 -43.27
N PRO A 425 5.30 20.23 -42.69
CA PRO A 425 4.14 19.82 -43.46
C PRO A 425 3.72 20.91 -44.46
N THR A 426 3.42 20.53 -45.70
CA THR A 426 3.00 21.46 -46.76
C THR A 426 1.51 21.81 -46.71
N GLU A 427 0.69 20.98 -46.05
CA GLU A 427 -0.75 21.17 -45.93
C GLU A 427 -1.22 20.69 -44.55
N VAL A 428 -2.03 21.50 -43.86
CA VAL A 428 -2.57 21.20 -42.54
C VAL A 428 -4.06 21.57 -42.50
N LYS A 429 -4.92 20.58 -42.26
CA LYS A 429 -6.35 20.81 -42.05
C LYS A 429 -6.65 20.95 -40.56
N VAL A 430 -7.25 22.06 -40.16
CA VAL A 430 -7.66 22.32 -38.77
C VAL A 430 -9.08 22.85 -38.74
N ASN A 431 -9.95 22.24 -37.94
CA ASN A 431 -11.29 22.80 -37.69
C ASN A 431 -11.30 23.38 -36.27
N LEU A 432 -11.96 24.51 -36.08
CA LEU A 432 -12.10 25.15 -34.77
C LEU A 432 -13.58 25.39 -34.48
N THR A 433 -13.97 25.22 -33.22
CA THR A 433 -15.36 25.41 -32.78
C THR A 433 -15.45 26.62 -31.86
N LEU A 434 -16.18 27.67 -32.24
CA LEU A 434 -16.42 28.84 -31.39
C LEU A 434 -17.67 28.63 -30.52
N THR A 435 -17.67 29.21 -29.32
CA THR A 435 -18.81 29.11 -28.38
C THR A 435 -19.51 30.47 -28.29
N GLU A 436 -20.82 30.55 -28.43
CA GLU A 436 -21.57 31.83 -28.46
C GLU A 436 -21.57 32.55 -27.10
N ILE A 437 -21.59 33.88 -27.14
CA ILE A 437 -21.70 34.81 -26.02
C ILE A 437 -23.07 35.51 -26.16
N ASN A 438 -24.08 35.05 -25.44
CA ASN A 438 -25.48 35.54 -25.50
C ASN A 438 -25.65 37.07 -25.58
N PRO A 439 -26.29 37.62 -26.64
CA PRO A 439 -26.71 39.01 -26.73
C PRO A 439 -28.21 39.19 -26.37
N VAL A 440 -28.53 40.22 -25.57
CA VAL A 440 -29.92 40.65 -25.28
C VAL A 440 -30.45 41.54 -26.41
N GLN A 441 -31.67 41.29 -26.88
CA GLN A 441 -32.47 42.24 -27.69
C GLN A 441 -33.50 43.00 -26.82
N GLU A 442 -33.31 44.33 -26.81
CA GLU A 442 -34.25 45.48 -26.77
C GLU A 442 -35.39 45.66 -25.72
N GLN A 443 -35.23 46.75 -24.94
CA GLN A 443 -36.17 47.78 -24.49
C GLN A 443 -37.39 47.45 -23.58
N LEU A 444 -37.35 47.96 -22.33
CA LEU A 444 -38.25 49.01 -21.81
C LEU A 444 -37.80 49.50 -20.41
N VAL A 445 -37.79 50.82 -20.27
CA VAL A 445 -37.31 51.64 -19.14
C VAL A 445 -38.43 51.84 -18.11
N PHE A 446 -38.16 51.90 -16.80
CA PHE A 446 -38.55 53.04 -15.93
C PHE A 446 -37.73 53.09 -14.60
N PRO A 447 -37.51 54.31 -14.05
CA PRO A 447 -36.48 54.67 -13.07
C PRO A 447 -37.01 54.80 -11.64
N THR A 448 -36.11 54.85 -10.64
CA THR A 448 -36.08 55.87 -9.56
C THR A 448 -34.87 55.63 -8.63
N GLY A 449 -34.03 56.66 -8.42
CA GLY A 449 -32.82 56.63 -7.57
C GLY A 449 -33.10 56.64 -6.06
N PRO A 450 -32.12 56.96 -5.16
CA PRO A 450 -31.22 58.13 -5.30
C PRO A 450 -29.72 57.95 -4.94
N TYR A 451 -28.89 58.73 -5.65
CA TYR A 451 -27.62 59.41 -5.32
C TYR A 451 -26.65 58.87 -4.24
N THR A 452 -25.40 58.63 -4.66
CA THR A 452 -24.19 59.06 -3.94
C THR A 452 -23.22 59.72 -4.93
N GLU A 453 -22.91 60.99 -4.69
CA GLU A 453 -22.03 61.84 -5.51
C GLU A 453 -20.54 61.55 -5.24
N GLU A 454 -19.77 61.21 -6.28
CA GLU A 454 -18.31 61.42 -6.33
C GLU A 454 -17.90 61.80 -7.76
N ASN A 455 -17.87 63.11 -8.08
CA ASN A 455 -16.91 63.71 -9.04
C ASN A 455 -17.02 65.25 -9.22
N LYS A 456 -17.20 66.03 -8.14
CA LYS A 456 -17.31 67.50 -8.27
C LYS A 456 -15.97 68.24 -8.44
N LEU A 457 -14.82 67.66 -8.12
CA LEU A 457 -13.56 68.42 -8.11
C LEU A 457 -13.03 68.74 -9.52
N ALA A 458 -13.14 67.80 -10.47
CA ALA A 458 -12.71 68.01 -11.86
C ALA A 458 -13.61 69.04 -12.58
N GLU A 459 -14.93 68.98 -12.34
CA GLU A 459 -15.89 69.95 -12.89
C GLU A 459 -15.68 71.37 -12.33
N ILE A 460 -15.31 71.50 -11.04
CA ILE A 460 -15.04 72.81 -10.40
C ILE A 460 -13.76 73.44 -10.97
N ILE A 461 -12.72 72.65 -11.21
CA ILE A 461 -11.45 73.11 -11.79
C ILE A 461 -11.64 73.54 -13.26
N GLU A 462 -12.42 72.79 -14.05
CA GLU A 462 -12.78 73.20 -15.41
C GLU A 462 -13.66 74.47 -15.45
N ALA A 463 -14.61 74.60 -14.52
CA ALA A 463 -15.47 75.78 -14.43
C ALA A 463 -14.68 77.05 -14.07
N ALA A 464 -13.74 76.97 -13.12
CA ALA A 464 -12.86 78.09 -12.75
C ALA A 464 -11.93 78.48 -13.91
N ARG A 465 -11.38 77.51 -14.64
CA ARG A 465 -10.55 77.76 -15.83
C ARG A 465 -11.34 78.41 -16.97
N LYS A 466 -12.65 78.12 -17.09
CA LYS A 466 -13.56 78.73 -18.08
C LYS A 466 -13.99 80.16 -17.70
N ASN A 467 -14.02 80.48 -16.40
CA ASN A 467 -14.29 81.82 -15.89
C ASN A 467 -13.07 82.76 -15.94
N GLY A 468 -11.88 82.21 -16.22
CA GLY A 468 -10.63 82.98 -16.26
C GLY A 468 -10.10 83.33 -14.86
N ASP A 469 -10.42 82.52 -13.84
CA ASP A 469 -9.92 82.71 -12.49
C ASP A 469 -8.44 82.26 -12.39
N ASP A 470 -7.59 83.10 -11.79
CA ASP A 470 -6.14 82.81 -11.67
C ASP A 470 -5.84 81.70 -10.63
N TYR A 471 -6.77 81.43 -9.70
CA TYR A 471 -6.62 80.42 -8.64
C TYR A 471 -7.99 79.95 -8.08
N TRP A 472 -8.00 78.82 -7.38
CA TRP A 472 -9.17 78.29 -6.66
C TRP A 472 -8.79 77.90 -5.22
N ILE A 473 -9.69 78.12 -4.25
CA ILE A 473 -9.49 77.77 -2.83
C ILE A 473 -10.58 76.79 -2.38
N SER A 474 -10.19 75.75 -1.64
CA SER A 474 -11.08 74.64 -1.25
C SER A 474 -12.16 75.00 -0.25
N THR A 475 -11.97 76.06 0.55
CA THR A 475 -12.94 76.50 1.55
C THR A 475 -13.06 78.01 1.64
N LYS A 476 -14.28 78.48 1.95
CA LYS A 476 -14.61 79.89 2.19
C LYS A 476 -14.61 80.25 3.67
N GLU A 477 -14.71 79.27 4.58
CA GLU A 477 -14.68 79.46 6.04
C GLU A 477 -14.29 78.15 6.74
N ILE A 478 -13.69 78.24 7.93
CA ILE A 478 -13.26 77.08 8.74
C ILE A 478 -14.06 77.09 10.04
N LYS A 479 -14.88 76.07 10.28
CA LYS A 479 -15.66 75.90 11.52
C LYS A 479 -15.34 74.55 12.14
N LYS A 480 -14.75 74.53 13.34
CA LYS A 480 -14.34 73.28 14.01
C LYS A 480 -14.70 73.26 15.49
N GLU A 481 -15.08 72.09 15.99
CA GLU A 481 -15.26 71.84 17.42
C GLU A 481 -14.13 70.92 17.91
N VAL A 482 -13.41 71.32 18.97
CA VAL A 482 -12.23 70.60 19.51
C VAL A 482 -12.43 70.36 21.00
N ARG A 483 -12.07 69.19 21.51
CA ARG A 483 -12.27 68.86 22.94
C ARG A 483 -11.09 69.37 23.77
N ARG A 484 -11.35 69.73 25.04
CA ARG A 484 -10.30 70.23 25.95
C ARG A 484 -9.18 69.17 26.09
N ASN A 485 -7.94 69.59 25.88
CA ASN A 485 -6.72 68.77 25.84
C ASN A 485 -6.63 67.74 24.68
N THR A 486 -7.39 67.90 23.59
CA THR A 486 -7.19 67.14 22.34
C THR A 486 -6.69 68.06 21.21
N PHE A 487 -6.51 67.55 20.00
CA PHE A 487 -6.23 68.36 18.82
C PHE A 487 -7.07 67.89 17.61
N ALA A 488 -7.23 68.72 16.59
CA ALA A 488 -7.89 68.41 15.33
C ALA A 488 -7.10 69.00 14.17
N GLU A 489 -7.01 68.29 13.05
CA GLU A 489 -6.34 68.77 11.84
C GLU A 489 -7.37 69.24 10.81
N GLU A 490 -7.01 70.30 10.07
CA GLU A 490 -7.79 70.88 8.99
C GLU A 490 -6.85 71.31 7.86
N SER A 491 -7.31 71.29 6.61
CA SER A 491 -6.50 71.73 5.48
C SER A 491 -7.22 72.71 4.56
N VAL A 492 -6.44 73.64 4.02
CA VAL A 492 -6.87 74.62 3.02
C VAL A 492 -6.11 74.33 1.73
N GLY A 493 -6.82 73.86 0.73
CA GLY A 493 -6.31 73.60 -0.60
C GLY A 493 -6.38 74.82 -1.49
N ILE A 494 -5.34 75.06 -2.28
CA ILE A 494 -5.24 76.15 -3.24
C ILE A 494 -4.74 75.57 -4.56
N TYR A 495 -5.50 75.73 -5.63
CA TYR A 495 -5.10 75.36 -6.99
C TYR A 495 -4.67 76.61 -7.75
N ASN A 496 -3.49 76.60 -8.35
CA ASN A 496 -2.96 77.73 -9.12
C ASN A 496 -3.11 77.48 -10.63
N PHE A 497 -3.81 78.35 -11.34
CA PHE A 497 -3.98 78.28 -12.80
C PHE A 497 -2.97 79.18 -13.56
N GLY A 498 -2.28 80.09 -12.87
CA GLY A 498 -1.40 81.10 -13.45
C GLY A 498 0.09 80.88 -13.20
N GLU A 499 0.88 81.95 -13.19
CA GLU A 499 2.33 81.89 -12.88
C GLU A 499 2.59 81.42 -11.43
N ALA A 500 3.84 81.02 -11.13
CA ALA A 500 4.19 80.48 -9.82
C ALA A 500 3.80 81.42 -8.67
N MET A 501 3.00 80.92 -7.74
CA MET A 501 2.40 81.69 -6.64
C MET A 501 3.18 81.44 -5.36
N SER A 502 3.61 82.51 -4.68
CA SER A 502 4.23 82.42 -3.34
C SER A 502 3.32 83.04 -2.29
N LEU A 503 2.87 82.20 -1.36
CA LEU A 503 1.89 82.53 -0.34
C LEU A 503 2.53 82.53 1.05
N VAL A 504 2.10 83.45 1.90
CA VAL A 504 2.47 83.54 3.32
C VAL A 504 1.19 83.57 4.14
N PHE A 505 1.15 82.72 5.17
CA PHE A 505 -0.02 82.52 6.03
C PHE A 505 0.24 83.10 7.41
N SER A 506 -0.73 83.85 7.93
CA SER A 506 -0.68 84.43 9.27
C SER A 506 -2.01 84.29 10.00
N LEU A 507 -1.93 84.19 11.32
CA LEU A 507 -3.06 84.09 12.23
C LEU A 507 -3.05 85.26 13.22
N PRO A 508 -4.20 85.71 13.72
CA PRO A 508 -4.25 86.67 14.81
C PRO A 508 -3.69 86.04 16.09
N PRO A 509 -3.09 86.83 17.00
CA PRO A 509 -2.45 86.31 18.22
C PRO A 509 -3.36 85.42 19.08
N GLU A 510 -4.66 85.70 19.09
CA GLU A 510 -5.68 84.93 19.82
C GLU A 510 -5.86 83.50 19.29
N LEU A 511 -5.51 83.24 18.03
CA LEU A 511 -5.56 81.93 17.40
C LEU A 511 -4.18 81.27 17.30
N GLU A 512 -3.06 81.99 17.42
CA GLU A 512 -1.71 81.40 17.38
C GLU A 512 -1.44 80.44 18.55
N ASP A 513 -2.05 80.69 19.71
CA ASP A 513 -1.95 79.82 20.89
C ASP A 513 -2.79 78.53 20.77
N ILE A 514 -3.69 78.47 19.77
CA ILE A 514 -4.66 77.40 19.55
C ILE A 514 -4.37 76.66 18.25
N ILE A 515 -3.88 77.34 17.21
CA ILE A 515 -3.71 76.79 15.86
C ILE A 515 -2.23 76.91 15.45
N ILE A 516 -1.60 75.77 15.17
CA ILE A 516 -0.26 75.70 14.61
C ILE A 516 -0.38 75.40 13.11
N LEU A 517 0.20 76.28 12.28
CA LEU A 517 0.33 76.06 10.85
C LEU A 517 1.57 75.19 10.58
N GLU A 518 1.43 74.12 9.80
CA GLU A 518 2.56 73.23 9.43
C GLU A 518 3.64 74.00 8.65
N GLN A 519 3.20 74.93 7.81
CA GLN A 519 4.07 75.82 7.04
C GLN A 519 3.51 77.24 7.04
N LYS A 520 4.36 78.22 7.27
CA LYS A 520 3.97 79.65 7.22
C LYS A 520 4.07 80.25 5.83
N SER A 521 4.64 79.51 4.88
CA SER A 521 4.72 79.90 3.47
C SER A 521 4.61 78.69 2.56
N LEU A 522 4.00 78.86 1.39
CA LEU A 522 3.82 77.82 0.38
C LEU A 522 4.05 78.40 -1.02
N THR A 523 4.85 77.72 -1.84
CA THR A 523 5.02 78.06 -3.26
C THR A 523 4.30 77.03 -4.11
N ILE A 524 3.36 77.48 -4.94
CA ILE A 524 2.52 76.64 -5.80
C ILE A 524 2.88 76.92 -7.26
N GLN A 525 3.30 75.89 -7.99
CA GLN A 525 3.66 76.01 -9.41
C GLN A 525 2.42 76.17 -10.30
N PRO A 526 2.57 76.65 -11.54
CA PRO A 526 1.47 76.68 -12.51
C PRO A 526 0.79 75.33 -12.68
N ASP A 527 -0.54 75.32 -12.81
CA ASP A 527 -1.38 74.12 -12.96
C ASP A 527 -1.17 73.05 -11.87
N SER A 528 -0.88 73.49 -10.64
CA SER A 528 -0.65 72.59 -9.51
C SER A 528 -1.46 72.96 -8.28
N PHE A 529 -1.70 71.96 -7.45
CA PHE A 529 -2.41 72.08 -6.18
C PHE A 529 -1.41 72.16 -5.02
N GLY A 530 -1.59 73.14 -4.14
CA GLY A 530 -0.89 73.26 -2.89
C GLY A 530 -1.86 73.19 -1.71
N GLU A 531 -1.41 72.64 -0.59
CA GLU A 531 -2.24 72.45 0.60
C GLU A 531 -1.55 73.04 1.83
N LEU A 532 -2.27 73.86 2.60
CA LEU A 532 -1.87 74.30 3.93
C LEU A 532 -2.60 73.46 4.97
N LYS A 533 -1.86 72.68 5.76
CA LYS A 533 -2.41 71.98 6.92
C LYS A 533 -2.23 72.81 8.18
N MET A 534 -3.24 72.77 9.03
CA MET A 534 -3.24 73.42 10.34
C MET A 534 -3.72 72.45 11.41
N THR A 535 -3.05 72.46 12.55
CA THR A 535 -3.39 71.66 13.72
C THR A 535 -3.97 72.57 14.80
N ILE A 536 -5.21 72.31 15.20
CA ILE A 536 -5.98 73.08 16.16
C ILE A 536 -5.96 72.33 17.50
N TYR A 537 -5.35 72.90 18.54
CA TYR A 537 -5.24 72.34 19.88
C TYR A 537 -6.35 72.85 20.80
N GLY A 538 -7.00 71.94 21.51
CA GLY A 538 -7.97 72.23 22.57
C GLY A 538 -7.33 72.65 23.89
N THR A 539 -6.22 73.38 23.86
CA THR A 539 -5.45 73.83 25.04
C THR A 539 -6.06 75.06 25.71
N ALA A 540 -6.84 75.85 24.97
CA ALA A 540 -7.49 77.03 25.51
C ALA A 540 -8.78 76.67 26.31
N PRO A 541 -9.25 77.57 27.21
CA PRO A 541 -10.47 77.36 27.99
C PRO A 541 -11.71 77.02 27.16
N LEU A 542 -12.75 76.50 27.81
CA LEU A 542 -14.03 76.22 27.14
C LEU A 542 -14.62 77.52 26.59
N GLY A 543 -14.96 77.55 25.29
CA GLY A 543 -15.40 78.78 24.63
C GLY A 543 -15.34 78.69 23.10
N THR A 544 -15.84 79.72 22.42
CA THR A 544 -15.75 79.85 20.96
C THR A 544 -14.77 80.95 20.62
N TYR A 545 -13.76 80.61 19.83
CA TYR A 545 -12.68 81.47 19.37
C TYR A 545 -12.89 81.78 17.89
N VAL A 546 -12.84 83.06 17.53
CA VAL A 546 -13.12 83.52 16.16
C VAL A 546 -11.96 84.42 15.69
N GLY A 547 -11.50 84.21 14.46
CA GLY A 547 -10.47 85.02 13.83
C GLY A 547 -10.42 84.74 12.34
N ASN A 548 -9.38 85.20 11.64
CA ASN A 548 -9.21 84.96 10.20
C ASN A 548 -7.82 84.38 9.93
N LEU A 549 -7.72 83.42 9.01
CA LEU A 549 -6.46 83.08 8.35
C LEU A 549 -6.19 84.10 7.26
N SER A 550 -5.12 84.87 7.38
CA SER A 550 -4.69 85.83 6.38
C SER A 550 -3.66 85.20 5.45
N ILE A 551 -4.00 85.12 4.17
CA ILE A 551 -3.14 84.70 3.06
C ILE A 551 -2.62 85.98 2.41
N SER A 552 -1.30 86.12 2.30
CA SER A 552 -0.61 87.29 1.75
C SER A 552 0.51 86.89 0.79
N GLY A 553 0.97 87.81 -0.06
CA GLY A 553 2.02 87.56 -1.05
C GLY A 553 1.51 87.69 -2.50
N SER A 554 1.56 86.60 -3.26
CA SER A 554 1.00 86.56 -4.63
C SER A 554 -0.54 86.56 -4.66
N LEU A 555 -1.19 86.34 -3.51
CA LEU A 555 -2.64 86.39 -3.30
C LEU A 555 -2.91 87.04 -1.95
N GLU A 556 -3.87 87.97 -1.90
CA GLU A 556 -4.36 88.60 -0.69
C GLU A 556 -5.80 88.15 -0.41
N GLN A 557 -5.99 87.25 0.55
CA GLN A 557 -7.30 86.68 0.89
C GLN A 557 -7.40 86.38 2.39
N ASN A 558 -8.58 86.61 2.99
CA ASN A 558 -8.87 86.24 4.37
C ASN A 558 -9.92 85.13 4.43
N ILE A 559 -9.64 84.06 5.17
CA ILE A 559 -10.57 82.96 5.41
C ILE A 559 -10.99 83.00 6.89
N PRO A 560 -12.27 83.24 7.21
CA PRO A 560 -12.73 83.27 8.60
C PRO A 560 -12.64 81.89 9.24
N ILE A 561 -12.18 81.85 10.49
CA ILE A 561 -12.02 80.68 11.35
C ILE A 561 -12.88 80.82 12.61
N THR A 562 -13.65 79.78 12.95
CA THR A 562 -14.40 79.65 14.21
C THR A 562 -14.07 78.30 14.86
N ILE A 563 -13.40 78.32 16.01
CA ILE A 563 -13.04 77.13 16.80
C ILE A 563 -13.84 77.10 18.09
N LYS A 564 -14.55 76.00 18.37
CA LYS A 564 -15.31 75.83 19.61
C LYS A 564 -14.67 74.77 20.49
N ILE A 565 -14.18 75.14 21.68
CA ILE A 565 -13.58 74.21 22.63
C ILE A 565 -14.63 73.71 23.62
N VAL A 566 -14.84 72.39 23.67
CA VAL A 566 -15.88 71.74 24.48
C VAL A 566 -15.30 70.80 25.55
N GLU A 567 -16.08 70.54 26.59
CA GLU A 567 -15.65 69.78 27.77
C GLU A 567 -15.46 68.28 27.47
N ARG A 568 -14.42 67.69 28.06
CA ARG A 568 -14.12 66.27 27.97
C ARG A 568 -15.19 65.48 28.75
N ARG A 569 -16.06 64.75 28.06
CA ARG A 569 -16.94 63.75 28.71
C ARG A 569 -16.07 62.62 29.27
N MET A 570 -16.37 62.18 30.50
CA MET A 570 -15.62 61.13 31.19
C MET A 570 -15.50 59.86 30.31
N PRO A 571 -14.30 59.30 30.11
CA PRO A 571 -14.16 58.05 29.39
C PRO A 571 -14.62 56.91 30.30
N ILE A 572 -15.68 56.24 29.86
CA ILE A 572 -16.00 54.89 30.31
C ILE A 572 -14.83 54.02 29.81
N GLU A 573 -14.14 53.37 30.74
CA GLU A 573 -13.09 52.34 30.58
C GLU A 573 -12.56 52.12 29.15
N ALA A 574 -11.43 52.74 28.85
CA ALA A 574 -10.93 52.90 27.49
C ALA A 574 -10.00 51.78 26.96
N MET A 575 -9.68 50.75 27.75
CA MET A 575 -8.82 49.64 27.28
C MET A 575 -9.50 48.29 27.50
N LEU A 576 -9.92 47.68 26.40
CA LEU A 576 -10.43 46.32 26.38
C LEU A 576 -9.26 45.35 26.34
N ILE A 577 -9.19 44.48 27.33
CA ILE A 577 -8.26 43.35 27.36
C ILE A 577 -9.06 42.10 27.07
N LYS A 578 -8.59 41.28 26.13
CA LYS A 578 -9.08 39.93 25.90
C LYS A 578 -7.90 38.97 25.95
N ALA A 579 -8.04 37.85 26.65
CA ALA A 579 -7.02 36.82 26.73
C ALA A 579 -7.63 35.46 26.41
N ASP A 580 -7.08 34.79 25.40
CA ASP A 580 -7.51 33.46 24.97
C ASP A 580 -6.38 32.46 25.26
N LEU A 581 -6.65 31.43 26.05
CA LEU A 581 -5.69 30.34 26.28
C LEU A 581 -5.66 29.41 25.06
N PHE A 582 -4.48 28.99 24.65
CA PHE A 582 -4.36 27.96 23.61
C PHE A 582 -4.85 26.59 24.08
N ASN A 583 -4.60 26.27 25.36
CA ASN A 583 -5.08 25.06 26.02
C ASN A 583 -5.59 25.40 27.42
N THR A 584 -6.83 25.03 27.73
CA THR A 584 -7.45 25.20 29.06
C THR A 584 -7.04 24.10 30.04
N LYS A 585 -6.47 22.99 29.56
CA LYS A 585 -5.86 21.94 30.37
C LYS A 585 -4.38 21.86 30.08
N VAL A 586 -3.55 22.08 31.09
CA VAL A 586 -2.09 22.12 30.97
C VAL A 586 -1.49 21.15 31.98
N ASN A 587 -0.41 20.45 31.62
CA ASN A 587 0.24 19.56 32.59
C ASN A 587 1.14 20.35 33.54
N LYS A 588 1.54 19.72 34.64
CA LYS A 588 2.54 20.29 35.55
C LYS A 588 3.86 20.51 34.81
N GLY A 589 4.50 21.66 35.00
CA GLY A 589 5.76 22.01 34.34
C GLY A 589 5.62 22.49 32.89
N ASP A 590 4.45 22.36 32.26
CA ASP A 590 4.23 22.84 30.90
C ASP A 590 4.09 24.37 30.86
N THR A 591 4.37 24.95 29.69
CA THR A 591 4.21 26.38 29.45
C THR A 591 2.76 26.72 29.10
N LEU A 592 2.15 27.60 29.87
CA LEU A 592 0.82 28.15 29.57
C LEU A 592 0.96 29.20 28.47
N LYS A 593 0.44 28.89 27.29
CA LYS A 593 0.43 29.80 26.14
C LYS A 593 -0.91 30.51 26.05
N TYR A 594 -0.88 31.81 25.78
CA TYR A 594 -2.08 32.62 25.65
C TYR A 594 -1.92 33.72 24.60
N LYS A 595 -3.02 34.04 23.93
CA LYS A 595 -3.14 35.18 23.03
C LYS A 595 -3.75 36.33 23.81
N LEU A 596 -3.04 37.44 23.90
CA LEU A 596 -3.48 38.66 24.56
C LEU A 596 -3.81 39.72 23.52
N SER A 597 -5.07 40.12 23.42
CA SER A 597 -5.53 41.22 22.58
C SER A 597 -5.85 42.43 23.46
N LEU A 598 -5.20 43.55 23.15
CA LEU A 598 -5.34 44.83 23.82
C LEU A 598 -5.91 45.81 22.81
N GLN A 599 -7.11 46.32 23.05
CA GLN A 599 -7.73 47.33 22.22
C GLN A 599 -7.87 48.62 23.01
N ASN A 600 -7.19 49.65 22.51
CA ASN A 600 -7.34 51.01 22.98
C ASN A 600 -8.55 51.65 22.28
N LEU A 601 -9.61 51.94 23.03
CA LEU A 601 -10.83 52.58 22.54
C LEU A 601 -10.68 54.10 22.37
N LEU A 602 -9.53 54.68 22.74
CA LEU A 602 -9.18 56.07 22.48
C LEU A 602 -8.28 56.14 21.25
N SER A 603 -8.89 56.24 20.06
CA SER A 603 -8.26 56.05 18.75
C SER A 603 -7.30 57.16 18.28
N GLU A 604 -6.90 58.09 19.15
CA GLU A 604 -6.22 59.32 18.73
C GLU A 604 -4.71 59.38 19.10
N GLN A 605 -4.15 58.49 19.97
CA GLN A 605 -2.72 58.52 20.37
C GLN A 605 -2.14 57.15 20.78
N ASN A 606 -0.80 57.02 20.73
CA ASN A 606 -0.05 55.86 21.25
C ASN A 606 0.13 55.91 22.78
N TYR A 607 -0.01 54.77 23.44
CA TYR A 607 0.14 54.65 24.89
C TYR A 607 1.04 53.48 25.29
N LEU A 608 1.91 53.70 26.28
CA LEU A 608 2.71 52.64 26.90
C LEU A 608 1.88 51.92 27.97
N VAL A 609 1.77 50.60 27.84
CA VAL A 609 0.96 49.73 28.69
C VAL A 609 1.85 48.72 29.40
N SER A 610 1.78 48.67 30.73
CA SER A 610 2.47 47.64 31.52
C SER A 610 1.55 46.46 31.77
N ILE A 611 1.91 45.29 31.22
CA ILE A 611 1.14 44.06 31.27
C ILE A 611 1.77 43.13 32.29
N LYS A 612 0.98 42.62 33.24
CA LYS A 612 1.39 41.65 34.25
C LYS A 612 0.49 40.43 34.15
N ALA A 613 1.04 39.24 33.92
CA ALA A 613 0.31 37.98 33.85
C ALA A 613 0.71 37.05 35.00
N GLU A 614 -0.26 36.51 35.73
CA GLU A 614 -0.06 35.69 36.93
C GLU A 614 -0.92 34.41 36.88
N ALA A 615 -0.33 33.26 37.16
CA ALA A 615 -1.04 32.01 37.38
C ALA A 615 -1.38 31.87 38.87
N VAL A 616 -2.67 31.98 39.23
CA VAL A 616 -3.15 32.03 40.62
C VAL A 616 -4.10 30.87 40.88
N ALA A 617 -4.08 30.29 42.09
CA ALA A 617 -5.09 29.32 42.49
C ALA A 617 -6.49 29.96 42.56
N THR A 618 -7.53 29.18 42.29
CA THR A 618 -8.97 29.56 42.37
C THR A 618 -9.39 30.19 43.71
N ASN A 619 -8.64 29.95 44.79
CA ASN A 619 -8.89 30.54 46.11
C ASN A 619 -8.16 31.90 46.33
N GLY A 620 -7.48 32.44 45.31
CA GLY A 620 -6.76 33.72 45.35
C GLY A 620 -5.56 33.78 46.28
N SER A 621 -5.15 32.65 46.88
CA SER A 621 -4.22 32.66 48.02
C SER A 621 -2.73 32.57 47.66
N LYS A 622 -2.39 32.11 46.45
CA LYS A 622 -1.00 31.85 46.05
C LYS A 622 -0.82 32.01 44.53
N VAL A 623 0.20 32.78 44.16
CA VAL A 623 0.71 32.93 42.78
C VAL A 623 1.77 31.85 42.53
N TYR A 624 1.67 31.13 41.42
CA TYR A 624 2.56 30.03 41.03
C TYR A 624 3.53 30.41 39.90
N ALA A 625 3.14 31.35 39.05
CA ALA A 625 3.99 31.89 37.99
C ALA A 625 3.59 33.35 37.71
N GLU A 626 4.56 34.19 37.35
CA GLU A 626 4.38 35.62 37.08
C GLU A 626 5.28 36.05 35.91
N LYS A 627 4.77 36.95 35.06
CA LYS A 627 5.53 37.60 33.99
C LYS A 627 5.05 39.03 33.79
N GLN A 628 5.98 39.97 33.59
CA GLN A 628 5.65 41.37 33.32
C GLN A 628 6.34 41.87 32.04
N THR A 629 5.61 42.57 31.19
CA THR A 629 6.06 43.16 29.91
C THR A 629 5.52 44.58 29.74
N ASN A 630 6.15 45.41 28.90
CA ASN A 630 5.68 46.76 28.60
C ASN A 630 5.59 46.94 27.10
N GLU A 631 4.44 47.37 26.59
CA GLU A 631 4.15 47.43 25.15
C GLU A 631 3.47 48.74 24.77
N GLU A 632 3.74 49.26 23.58
CA GLU A 632 3.15 50.52 23.08
C GLU A 632 1.97 50.23 22.13
N ILE A 633 0.84 50.90 22.34
CA ILE A 633 -0.44 50.59 21.66
C ILE A 633 -1.11 51.87 21.16
N GLN A 634 -1.42 51.93 19.86
CA GLN A 634 -2.19 53.01 19.24
C GLN A 634 -3.70 52.72 19.18
N THR A 635 -4.08 51.61 18.55
CA THR A 635 -5.48 51.21 18.34
C THR A 635 -5.76 49.80 18.84
N MET A 636 -5.06 48.80 18.30
CA MET A 636 -5.15 47.41 18.72
C MET A 636 -3.78 46.75 18.64
N LEU A 637 -3.42 45.98 19.66
CA LEU A 637 -2.23 45.15 19.70
C LEU A 637 -2.63 43.72 20.09
N THR A 638 -2.10 42.73 19.38
CA THR A 638 -2.29 41.32 19.72
C THR A 638 -0.93 40.68 19.94
N LEU A 639 -0.74 40.06 21.10
CA LEU A 639 0.50 39.42 21.54
C LEU A 639 0.26 37.93 21.74
N LEU A 640 1.26 37.13 21.37
CA LEU A 640 1.30 35.71 21.70
C LEU A 640 2.32 35.54 22.81
N GLU A 641 1.85 35.19 24.00
CA GLU A 641 2.64 35.17 25.21
C GLU A 641 2.66 33.79 25.85
N GLU A 642 3.71 33.55 26.61
CA GLU A 642 3.97 32.27 27.25
C GLU A 642 4.39 32.50 28.71
N LEU A 643 3.81 31.72 29.62
CA LEU A 643 4.05 31.73 31.07
C LEU A 643 4.44 30.33 31.54
N GLN A 644 5.64 30.18 32.10
CA GLN A 644 6.15 28.89 32.55
C GLN A 644 5.52 28.49 33.89
N LEU A 645 4.82 27.35 33.96
CA LEU A 645 4.30 26.81 35.22
C LEU A 645 5.37 25.98 35.94
N PRO A 646 5.43 26.01 37.28
CA PRO A 646 6.40 25.22 38.03
C PRO A 646 5.98 23.74 38.14
N ASP A 647 6.95 22.83 38.27
CA ASP A 647 6.70 21.38 38.33
C ASP A 647 5.95 20.93 39.61
N ASP A 648 6.00 21.73 40.67
CA ASP A 648 5.42 21.44 41.98
C ASP A 648 3.95 21.90 42.12
N ILE A 649 3.37 22.48 41.05
CA ILE A 649 1.99 22.94 41.05
C ILE A 649 1.00 21.76 41.26
N PRO A 650 0.10 21.82 42.27
CA PRO A 650 -0.89 20.78 42.51
C PRO A 650 -1.88 20.60 41.35
N ASN A 651 -2.47 19.41 41.23
CA ASN A 651 -3.60 19.22 40.31
C ASN A 651 -4.81 20.00 40.84
N GLY A 652 -5.48 20.75 39.97
CA GLY A 652 -6.61 21.59 40.39
C GLY A 652 -6.96 22.66 39.36
N GLU A 653 -7.90 23.52 39.74
CA GLU A 653 -8.34 24.66 38.92
C GLU A 653 -7.61 25.94 39.34
N TYR A 654 -7.13 26.66 38.34
CA TYR A 654 -6.33 27.87 38.45
C TYR A 654 -6.92 28.94 37.53
N HIS A 655 -6.48 30.17 37.72
CA HIS A 655 -6.80 31.27 36.83
C HIS A 655 -5.52 31.97 36.37
N LEU A 656 -5.48 32.37 35.11
CA LEU A 656 -4.52 33.32 34.58
C LEU A 656 -5.10 34.73 34.77
N GLU A 657 -4.54 35.50 35.69
CA GLU A 657 -4.90 36.90 35.91
C GLU A 657 -3.95 37.79 35.10
N ILE A 658 -4.50 38.64 34.23
CA ILE A 658 -3.73 39.58 33.41
C ILE A 658 -4.18 41.00 33.77
N GLU A 659 -3.23 41.80 34.25
CA GLU A 659 -3.40 43.19 34.64
C GLU A 659 -2.65 44.09 33.66
N ALA A 660 -3.34 45.00 32.98
CA ALA A 660 -2.72 46.04 32.15
C ALA A 660 -2.89 47.42 32.80
N LYS A 661 -1.77 48.10 33.07
CA LYS A 661 -1.73 49.43 33.70
C LYS A 661 -1.38 50.51 32.68
N TYR A 662 -2.18 51.57 32.64
CA TYR A 662 -2.01 52.71 31.74
C TYR A 662 -2.61 53.99 32.37
N PHE A 663 -1.94 55.14 32.32
CA PHE A 663 -2.42 56.44 32.85
C PHE A 663 -3.08 56.39 34.24
N ASN A 664 -2.50 55.66 35.20
CA ASN A 664 -3.05 55.41 36.55
C ASN A 664 -4.40 54.66 36.58
N LEU A 665 -4.83 54.11 35.46
CA LEU A 665 -5.95 53.19 35.32
C LEU A 665 -5.42 51.76 35.18
N VAL A 666 -6.28 50.81 35.52
CA VAL A 666 -5.97 49.39 35.51
C VAL A 666 -7.14 48.66 34.88
N SER A 667 -6.87 47.87 33.84
CA SER A 667 -7.81 46.89 33.30
C SER A 667 -7.33 45.49 33.68
N ARG A 668 -8.25 44.60 34.07
CA ARG A 668 -7.94 43.22 34.48
C ARG A 668 -8.84 42.22 33.77
N ILE A 669 -8.28 41.07 33.43
CA ILE A 669 -9.03 39.91 32.97
C ILE A 669 -8.52 38.65 33.67
N THR A 670 -9.40 37.67 33.84
CA THR A 670 -9.11 36.42 34.52
C THR A 670 -9.62 35.26 33.67
N VAL A 671 -8.72 34.35 33.28
CA VAL A 671 -9.06 33.22 32.41
C VAL A 671 -8.83 31.89 33.15
N PRO A 672 -9.85 31.03 33.32
CA PRO A 672 -9.69 29.76 34.02
C PRO A 672 -8.89 28.73 33.23
N PHE A 673 -8.03 27.97 33.90
CA PHE A 673 -7.36 26.79 33.37
C PHE A 673 -7.19 25.71 34.43
N GLN A 674 -7.06 24.46 34.00
CA GLN A 674 -6.92 23.31 34.88
C GLN A 674 -5.53 22.70 34.71
N VAL A 675 -4.85 22.49 35.83
CA VAL A 675 -3.64 21.66 35.85
C VAL A 675 -4.05 20.22 36.09
N THR A 676 -3.74 19.35 35.14
CA THR A 676 -4.05 17.92 35.22
C THR A 676 -2.81 17.07 34.97
N GLN A 677 -2.84 15.83 35.48
CA GLN A 677 -1.83 14.84 35.19
C GLN A 677 -2.50 13.63 34.51
N PRO A 678 -2.07 13.25 33.30
CA PRO A 678 -2.59 12.08 32.61
C PRO A 678 -2.40 10.79 33.42
N LEU A 679 -3.42 9.92 33.40
CA LEU A 679 -3.43 8.65 34.14
C LEU A 679 -2.21 7.76 33.86
N TYR A 680 -1.70 7.76 32.63
CA TYR A 680 -0.53 6.96 32.24
C TYR A 680 0.79 7.46 32.85
N LEU A 681 0.85 8.72 33.29
CA LEU A 681 1.99 9.34 34.00
C LEU A 681 1.89 9.21 35.53
N TYR A 682 0.83 8.59 36.06
CA TYR A 682 0.80 8.26 37.48
C TYR A 682 1.88 7.23 37.79
N ALA A 683 2.79 7.61 38.70
CA ALA A 683 3.86 6.74 39.13
C ALA A 683 3.39 5.87 40.30
N PHE A 684 3.59 4.56 40.18
CA PHE A 684 3.46 3.61 41.27
C PHE A 684 4.87 3.14 41.62
N PHE A 685 5.30 3.23 42.89
CA PHE A 685 6.69 2.99 43.31
C PHE A 685 7.76 3.73 42.48
N GLY A 686 7.46 4.96 42.03
CA GLY A 686 8.39 5.78 41.25
C GLY A 686 8.49 5.44 39.76
N ILE A 687 7.71 4.47 39.26
CA ILE A 687 7.66 4.08 37.84
C ILE A 687 6.29 4.44 37.26
N PRO A 688 6.21 5.18 36.14
CA PRO A 688 4.95 5.49 35.47
C PRO A 688 4.16 4.25 35.04
N LEU A 689 2.83 4.31 35.13
CA LEU A 689 1.92 3.21 34.77
C LEU A 689 2.15 2.66 33.36
N TRP A 690 2.47 3.53 32.39
CA TRP A 690 2.75 3.11 31.02
C TRP A 690 3.95 2.16 30.90
N MET A 691 4.97 2.32 31.75
CA MET A 691 6.15 1.45 31.76
C MET A 691 5.78 0.04 32.24
N TYR A 692 4.89 -0.07 33.23
CA TYR A 692 4.41 -1.38 33.68
C TYR A 692 3.65 -2.12 32.57
N LEU A 693 2.76 -1.42 31.86
CA LEU A 693 2.02 -1.98 30.73
C LEU A 693 2.96 -2.39 29.58
N ALA A 694 3.96 -1.56 29.28
CA ALA A 694 4.97 -1.86 28.27
C ALA A 694 5.84 -3.07 28.64
N ILE A 695 6.29 -3.16 29.91
CA ILE A 695 7.09 -4.29 30.41
C ILE A 695 6.28 -5.59 30.37
N ILE A 696 5.02 -5.58 30.83
CA ILE A 696 4.15 -6.77 30.80
C ILE A 696 3.90 -7.22 29.36
N SER A 697 3.61 -6.27 28.47
CA SER A 697 3.38 -6.56 27.05
C SER A 697 4.61 -7.17 26.38
N PHE A 698 5.78 -6.55 26.59
CA PHE A 698 7.06 -7.00 26.05
C PHE A 698 7.45 -8.40 26.57
N LEU A 699 7.31 -8.63 27.88
CA LEU A 699 7.65 -9.90 28.50
C LEU A 699 6.69 -11.01 28.06
N SER A 700 5.39 -10.71 27.91
CA SER A 700 4.39 -11.65 27.38
C SER A 700 4.66 -11.99 25.91
N PHE A 701 5.02 -11.00 25.09
CA PHE A 701 5.36 -11.20 23.69
C PHE A 701 6.61 -12.07 23.53
N ILE A 702 7.69 -11.79 24.27
CA ILE A 702 8.90 -12.63 24.26
C ILE A 702 8.58 -14.07 24.65
N LEU A 703 7.84 -14.26 25.75
CA LEU A 703 7.46 -15.60 26.21
C LEU A 703 6.60 -16.33 25.18
N LEU A 704 5.65 -15.63 24.53
CA LEU A 704 4.82 -16.18 23.46
C LEU A 704 5.67 -16.55 22.24
N SER A 705 6.57 -15.68 21.79
CA SER A 705 7.46 -15.94 20.65
C SER A 705 8.40 -17.12 20.93
N LEU A 706 9.00 -17.19 22.12
CA LEU A 706 9.83 -18.33 22.53
C LEU A 706 9.02 -19.63 22.59
N PHE A 707 7.77 -19.56 23.04
CA PHE A 707 6.87 -20.70 23.12
C PHE A 707 6.44 -21.20 21.73
N ILE A 708 6.05 -20.29 20.83
CA ILE A 708 5.72 -20.60 19.43
C ILE A 708 6.95 -21.17 18.72
N TYR A 709 8.13 -20.58 18.92
CA TYR A 709 9.39 -21.07 18.35
C TYR A 709 9.71 -22.49 18.83
N LYS A 710 9.58 -22.75 20.14
CA LYS A 710 9.73 -24.10 20.71
C LYS A 710 8.75 -25.09 20.09
N ARG A 711 7.48 -24.69 19.91
CA ARG A 711 6.45 -25.54 19.29
C ARG A 711 6.72 -25.80 17.81
N HIS A 712 7.25 -24.82 17.08
CA HIS A 712 7.68 -25.00 15.70
C HIS A 712 8.83 -26.01 15.61
N LEU A 713 9.82 -25.92 16.51
CA LEU A 713 10.89 -26.92 16.62
C LEU A 713 10.33 -28.31 16.95
N ASP A 714 9.34 -28.41 17.84
CA ASP A 714 8.70 -29.69 18.19
C ASP A 714 7.86 -30.29 17.05
N LYS A 715 7.25 -29.47 16.16
CA LYS A 715 6.56 -29.95 14.95
C LYS A 715 7.52 -30.50 13.89
N MET A 716 8.73 -29.95 13.81
CA MET A 716 9.78 -30.38 12.86
C MET A 716 10.46 -31.71 13.26
N LYS A 717 10.13 -32.25 14.43
CA LYS A 717 10.57 -33.58 14.87
C LYS A 717 9.85 -34.68 14.07
N ARG A 718 10.62 -35.44 13.32
CA ARG A 718 10.21 -36.59 12.50
C ARG A 718 9.78 -37.79 13.35
N TYR A 719 10.26 -37.91 14.60
CA TYR A 719 9.90 -39.00 15.52
C TYR A 719 9.28 -38.48 16.82
N LYS A 720 7.95 -38.54 16.91
CA LYS A 720 7.16 -38.01 18.05
C LYS A 720 7.00 -38.97 19.24
N VAL A 721 7.64 -40.14 19.21
CA VAL A 721 7.47 -41.17 20.26
C VAL A 721 8.55 -40.99 21.33
N ALA A 722 8.13 -40.82 22.58
CA ALA A 722 9.03 -40.80 23.72
C ALA A 722 9.80 -42.13 23.83
N VAL A 723 11.11 -42.09 23.57
CA VAL A 723 12.00 -43.25 23.70
C VAL A 723 12.41 -43.40 25.17
N ASP A 724 12.07 -44.53 25.79
CA ASP A 724 12.53 -44.86 27.14
C ASP A 724 13.99 -45.30 27.12
N TYR A 725 14.89 -44.34 27.32
CA TYR A 725 16.35 -44.57 27.35
C TYR A 725 16.80 -45.54 28.45
N SER A 726 15.98 -45.78 29.48
CA SER A 726 16.32 -46.77 30.53
C SER A 726 16.35 -48.21 30.00
N THR A 727 15.75 -48.45 28.83
CA THR A 727 15.75 -49.76 28.17
C THR A 727 16.98 -50.04 27.32
N LEU A 728 17.84 -49.04 27.10
CA LEU A 728 19.10 -49.22 26.38
C LEU A 728 20.09 -50.05 27.21
N PRO A 729 20.94 -50.87 26.55
CA PRO A 729 22.08 -51.50 27.22
C PRO A 729 22.96 -50.45 27.90
N GLN A 730 23.53 -50.81 29.05
CA GLN A 730 24.50 -49.97 29.75
C GLN A 730 25.88 -50.08 29.09
N PRO A 731 26.72 -49.03 29.08
CA PRO A 731 28.07 -49.10 28.56
C PRO A 731 28.86 -50.25 29.20
N GLY A 732 29.53 -51.06 28.38
CA GLY A 732 30.29 -52.22 28.83
C GLY A 732 31.34 -52.66 27.80
N SER A 733 32.21 -53.60 28.18
CA SER A 733 33.30 -54.07 27.30
C SER A 733 32.78 -54.68 25.99
N ARG A 734 31.66 -55.41 26.06
CA ARG A 734 30.97 -56.07 24.93
C ARG A 734 29.71 -55.34 24.44
N VAL A 735 29.67 -54.03 24.65
CA VAL A 735 28.63 -53.14 24.12
C VAL A 735 29.26 -52.22 23.07
N ILE A 736 28.56 -52.08 21.96
CA ILE A 736 28.97 -51.30 20.78
C ILE A 736 27.99 -50.14 20.53
N SER A 737 28.45 -49.11 19.83
CA SER A 737 27.63 -47.94 19.47
C SER A 737 27.29 -47.99 17.99
N LEU A 738 26.00 -48.13 17.67
CA LEU A 738 25.54 -48.24 16.27
C LEU A 738 25.24 -46.87 15.62
N GLY A 739 25.43 -45.78 16.37
CA GLY A 739 25.11 -44.41 15.95
C GLY A 739 24.30 -43.67 17.00
N HIS A 740 23.59 -42.62 16.60
CA HIS A 740 22.71 -41.87 17.49
C HIS A 740 21.25 -42.27 17.34
N ILE A 741 20.51 -42.23 18.44
CA ILE A 741 19.05 -42.29 18.43
C ILE A 741 18.55 -41.04 17.72
N ALA A 742 17.65 -41.22 16.75
CA ALA A 742 17.16 -40.14 15.90
C ALA A 742 16.77 -38.89 16.70
N GLU A 743 17.20 -37.72 16.21
CA GLU A 743 16.93 -36.39 16.81
C GLU A 743 17.53 -36.16 18.21
N THR A 744 18.46 -37.01 18.63
CA THR A 744 19.16 -36.88 19.90
C THR A 744 20.66 -37.10 19.69
N ASN A 745 21.47 -36.58 20.61
CA ASN A 745 22.90 -36.90 20.68
C ASN A 745 23.17 -38.15 21.54
N LYS A 746 22.15 -38.97 21.83
CA LYS A 746 22.29 -40.19 22.64
C LYS A 746 22.67 -41.37 21.77
N ASN A 747 23.66 -42.13 22.19
CA ASN A 747 24.12 -43.30 21.44
C ASN A 747 23.11 -44.45 21.50
N ALA A 748 22.89 -45.09 20.34
CA ALA A 748 22.20 -46.35 20.23
C ALA A 748 23.17 -47.48 20.59
N LEU A 749 23.12 -47.91 21.85
CA LEU A 749 23.98 -48.96 22.38
C LEU A 749 23.41 -50.35 22.06
N PHE A 750 24.29 -51.29 21.70
CA PHE A 750 23.91 -52.66 21.36
C PHE A 750 24.88 -53.68 21.96
N GLU A 751 24.36 -54.76 22.52
CA GLU A 751 25.16 -55.87 23.07
C GLU A 751 25.64 -56.78 21.94
N ILE A 752 26.93 -56.82 21.68
CA ILE A 752 27.47 -57.50 20.49
C ILE A 752 27.25 -59.02 20.50
N ASP A 753 27.18 -59.66 21.67
CA ASP A 753 26.95 -61.09 21.78
C ASP A 753 25.54 -61.51 21.32
N ARG A 754 24.61 -60.56 21.17
CA ARG A 754 23.32 -60.82 20.54
C ARG A 754 23.42 -61.15 19.05
N LEU A 755 24.55 -60.91 18.40
CA LEU A 755 24.77 -61.34 17.02
C LEU A 755 24.99 -62.87 16.92
N THR A 756 25.17 -63.59 18.03
CA THR A 756 25.22 -65.07 18.06
C THR A 756 23.88 -65.70 17.66
N VAL A 757 22.77 -64.98 17.88
CA VAL A 757 21.42 -65.33 17.40
C VAL A 757 21.10 -64.60 16.09
N HIS A 758 22.13 -64.41 15.28
CA HIS A 758 22.11 -63.97 13.89
C HIS A 758 21.48 -62.59 13.65
N THR A 759 21.70 -62.05 12.47
CA THR A 759 21.26 -60.70 12.11
C THR A 759 20.87 -60.64 10.65
N ILE A 760 19.81 -59.90 10.37
CA ILE A 760 19.38 -59.58 9.02
C ILE A 760 19.43 -58.08 8.78
N VAL A 761 19.95 -57.66 7.62
CA VAL A 761 19.94 -56.28 7.16
C VAL A 761 19.13 -56.21 5.87
N ALA A 762 18.03 -55.47 5.89
CA ALA A 762 17.12 -55.38 4.76
C ALA A 762 16.77 -53.92 4.39
N GLY A 763 16.38 -53.72 3.12
CA GLY A 763 15.89 -52.45 2.59
C GLY A 763 16.18 -52.25 1.10
N ALA A 764 15.66 -51.18 0.50
CA ALA A 764 15.80 -50.96 -0.94
C ALA A 764 17.24 -50.62 -1.35
N THR A 765 17.56 -50.76 -2.64
CA THR A 765 18.89 -50.42 -3.19
C THR A 765 19.19 -48.94 -2.99
N GLY A 766 20.42 -48.63 -2.54
CA GLY A 766 20.84 -47.26 -2.24
C GLY A 766 20.39 -46.69 -0.88
N MET A 767 19.64 -47.43 -0.06
CA MET A 767 19.10 -46.93 1.23
C MET A 767 20.03 -47.12 2.44
N GLY A 768 21.29 -47.49 2.21
CA GLY A 768 22.30 -47.58 3.27
C GLY A 768 22.43 -48.96 3.95
N LYS A 769 21.98 -50.04 3.32
CA LYS A 769 22.15 -51.42 3.83
C LYS A 769 23.61 -51.77 4.13
N SER A 770 24.48 -51.66 3.11
CA SER A 770 25.89 -52.04 3.22
C SER A 770 26.63 -51.15 4.21
N ILE A 771 26.33 -49.85 4.25
CA ILE A 771 26.90 -48.92 5.25
C ILE A 771 26.47 -49.31 6.67
N SER A 772 25.18 -49.61 6.90
CA SER A 772 24.69 -50.04 8.22
C SER A 772 25.34 -51.35 8.68
N ALA A 773 25.54 -52.29 7.75
CA ALA A 773 26.25 -53.53 8.01
C ALA A 773 27.74 -53.31 8.29
N GLN A 774 28.40 -52.40 7.54
CA GLN A 774 29.80 -52.02 7.75
C GLN A 774 30.01 -51.42 9.14
N VAL A 775 29.16 -50.48 9.58
CA VAL A 775 29.24 -49.91 10.94
C VAL A 775 29.18 -51.00 12.02
N LEU A 776 28.23 -51.94 11.89
CA LEU A 776 28.12 -53.07 12.81
C LEU A 776 29.39 -53.96 12.82
N ILE A 777 29.97 -54.18 11.63
CA ILE A 777 31.18 -54.99 11.44
C ILE A 777 32.42 -54.29 11.99
N GLU A 778 32.59 -52.99 11.75
CA GLU A 778 33.70 -52.19 12.28
C GLU A 778 33.70 -52.21 13.80
N GLU A 779 32.55 -51.97 14.41
CA GLU A 779 32.35 -52.08 15.85
C GLU A 779 32.67 -53.49 16.35
N ALA A 780 32.31 -54.54 15.60
CA ALA A 780 32.63 -55.91 15.95
C ALA A 780 34.13 -56.22 15.90
N LEU A 781 34.82 -55.76 14.85
CA LEU A 781 36.27 -55.88 14.69
C LEU A 781 37.00 -55.17 15.83
N MET A 782 36.54 -53.98 16.22
CA MET A 782 37.08 -53.24 17.38
C MET A 782 36.88 -53.96 18.71
N LYS A 783 35.94 -54.90 18.79
CA LYS A 783 35.73 -55.79 19.95
C LYS A 783 36.37 -57.17 19.79
N ASN A 784 37.39 -57.29 18.94
CA ASN A 784 38.16 -58.51 18.67
C ASN A 784 37.32 -59.66 18.10
N VAL A 785 36.21 -59.38 17.42
CA VAL A 785 35.45 -60.39 16.68
C VAL A 785 36.11 -60.60 15.31
N CYS A 786 36.32 -61.85 14.91
CA CYS A 786 36.78 -62.17 13.56
C CYS A 786 35.61 -62.05 12.58
N VAL A 787 35.76 -61.31 11.48
CA VAL A 787 34.70 -61.13 10.48
C VAL A 787 35.10 -61.78 9.18
N ILE A 788 34.23 -62.60 8.61
CA ILE A 788 34.45 -63.26 7.32
C ILE A 788 33.32 -62.84 6.38
N VAL A 789 33.67 -62.14 5.31
CA VAL A 789 32.72 -61.56 4.36
C VAL A 789 32.74 -62.33 3.05
N PHE A 790 31.56 -62.73 2.59
CA PHE A 790 31.32 -63.33 1.29
C PHE A 790 30.62 -62.28 0.41
N ASP A 791 31.40 -61.69 -0.49
CA ASP A 791 31.06 -60.46 -1.18
C ASP A 791 30.94 -60.67 -2.70
N PRO A 792 29.72 -60.73 -3.27
CA PRO A 792 29.53 -60.85 -4.72
C PRO A 792 29.80 -59.56 -5.49
N THR A 793 29.92 -58.41 -4.82
CA THR A 793 30.07 -57.08 -5.43
C THR A 793 31.49 -56.54 -5.40
N ALA A 794 32.38 -57.15 -4.62
CA ALA A 794 33.74 -56.68 -4.32
C ALA A 794 33.82 -55.30 -3.61
N GLN A 795 32.69 -54.81 -3.07
CA GLN A 795 32.58 -53.51 -2.39
C GLN A 795 33.19 -53.50 -0.98
N TRP A 796 33.42 -54.66 -0.37
CA TRP A 796 33.92 -54.75 1.02
C TRP A 796 35.44 -54.59 1.13
N SER A 797 36.15 -54.63 0.01
CA SER A 797 37.62 -54.50 -0.07
C SER A 797 38.16 -53.21 0.57
N GLY A 798 37.35 -52.14 0.60
CA GLY A 798 37.69 -50.86 1.23
C GLY A 798 37.96 -50.94 2.74
N MET A 799 37.42 -51.95 3.44
CA MET A 799 37.61 -52.13 4.89
C MET A 799 39.07 -52.30 5.32
N LEU A 800 39.96 -52.70 4.40
CA LEU A 800 41.39 -52.85 4.67
C LEU A 800 42.17 -51.53 4.68
N ARG A 801 41.54 -50.42 4.30
CA ARG A 801 42.17 -49.10 4.20
C ARG A 801 41.38 -48.09 5.01
N LYS A 802 42.07 -47.04 5.47
CA LYS A 802 41.38 -45.89 6.07
C LYS A 802 40.48 -45.23 5.02
N CYS A 803 39.30 -44.76 5.44
CA CYS A 803 38.41 -44.00 4.57
C CYS A 803 39.06 -42.66 4.21
N GLU A 804 39.17 -42.36 2.90
CA GLU A 804 39.68 -41.08 2.38
C GLU A 804 38.60 -40.31 1.58
N ASP A 805 37.40 -40.89 1.45
CA ASP A 805 36.28 -40.28 0.76
C ASP A 805 35.82 -39.02 1.51
N LYS A 806 36.02 -37.86 0.88
CA LYS A 806 35.68 -36.55 1.46
C LYS A 806 34.20 -36.43 1.83
N LYS A 807 33.31 -37.04 1.04
CA LYS A 807 31.86 -37.02 1.28
C LYS A 807 31.54 -37.85 2.51
N MET A 808 32.12 -39.02 2.69
CA MET A 808 31.96 -39.83 3.91
C MET A 808 32.56 -39.15 5.15
N ILE A 809 33.76 -38.60 5.04
CA ILE A 809 34.43 -37.87 6.13
C ILE A 809 33.60 -36.64 6.57
N SER A 810 32.89 -35.98 5.65
CA SER A 810 32.02 -34.85 6.00
C SER A 810 30.90 -35.19 6.99
N PHE A 811 30.52 -36.47 7.09
CA PHE A 811 29.51 -36.93 8.06
C PHE A 811 30.08 -37.24 9.45
N TYR A 812 31.40 -37.38 9.60
CA TYR A 812 32.05 -37.76 10.86
C TYR A 812 31.69 -36.83 12.04
N PRO A 813 31.67 -35.49 11.89
CA PRO A 813 31.31 -34.60 12.98
C PRO A 813 29.90 -34.84 13.54
N LYS A 814 28.96 -35.35 12.72
CA LYS A 814 27.60 -35.67 13.16
C LYS A 814 27.54 -36.84 14.16
N PHE A 815 28.60 -37.66 14.22
CA PHE A 815 28.72 -38.81 15.11
C PHE A 815 29.84 -38.64 16.14
N GLY A 816 30.38 -37.41 16.29
CA GLY A 816 31.49 -37.12 17.19
C GLY A 816 32.83 -37.69 16.75
N LEU A 817 32.95 -38.10 15.48
CA LEU A 817 34.18 -38.62 14.88
C LEU A 817 35.00 -37.49 14.25
N LYS A 818 36.31 -37.65 14.22
CA LYS A 818 37.29 -36.77 13.55
C LYS A 818 37.87 -37.47 12.33
N PRO A 819 38.35 -36.75 11.31
CA PRO A 819 39.03 -37.38 10.17
C PRO A 819 40.19 -38.29 10.56
N SER A 820 40.85 -38.01 11.70
CA SER A 820 41.90 -38.86 12.29
C SER A 820 41.39 -40.21 12.80
N ASP A 821 40.09 -40.38 13.04
CA ASP A 821 39.49 -41.61 13.53
C ASP A 821 39.27 -42.65 12.42
N ALA A 822 39.37 -42.21 11.15
CA ALA A 822 39.31 -43.07 9.97
C ALA A 822 40.41 -44.13 10.05
N ARG A 823 40.03 -45.40 9.91
CA ARG A 823 40.91 -46.55 10.08
C ARG A 823 40.63 -47.63 9.05
N GLY A 824 41.65 -48.41 8.74
CA GLY A 824 41.49 -49.70 8.08
C GLY A 824 41.62 -50.82 9.11
N PHE A 825 41.08 -51.99 8.79
CA PHE A 825 41.16 -53.18 9.63
C PHE A 825 42.14 -54.20 9.05
N PRO A 826 42.92 -54.89 9.89
CA PRO A 826 43.85 -55.90 9.42
C PRO A 826 43.08 -57.07 8.81
N GLY A 827 43.55 -57.60 7.68
CA GLY A 827 42.77 -58.57 6.93
C GLY A 827 43.33 -58.90 5.56
N ASN A 828 42.65 -59.77 4.83
CA ASN A 828 43.03 -60.18 3.47
C ASN A 828 41.82 -60.25 2.55
N ILE A 829 42.06 -60.00 1.25
CA ILE A 829 41.08 -60.22 0.17
C ILE A 829 41.49 -61.44 -0.64
N ARG A 830 40.53 -62.32 -0.94
CA ARG A 830 40.73 -63.53 -1.75
C ARG A 830 39.62 -63.66 -2.78
N ALA A 831 39.99 -63.68 -4.05
CA ALA A 831 39.04 -63.94 -5.12
C ALA A 831 38.74 -65.43 -5.23
N VAL A 832 37.48 -65.81 -5.09
CA VAL A 832 37.02 -67.17 -5.29
C VAL A 832 36.80 -67.39 -6.79
N LYS A 833 37.53 -68.34 -7.37
CA LYS A 833 37.48 -68.62 -8.82
C LYS A 833 36.69 -69.89 -9.15
N ASP A 834 36.46 -70.76 -8.17
CA ASP A 834 35.79 -72.05 -8.33
C ASP A 834 34.76 -72.26 -7.21
N ALA A 835 33.53 -72.62 -7.58
CA ALA A 835 32.43 -72.92 -6.66
C ALA A 835 32.72 -74.07 -5.69
N ARG A 836 33.63 -74.99 -6.07
CA ARG A 836 34.01 -76.16 -5.26
C ARG A 836 35.20 -75.91 -4.36
N GLN A 837 35.73 -74.68 -4.35
CA GLN A 837 36.83 -74.32 -3.47
C GLN A 837 36.43 -74.49 -2.00
N ILE A 838 37.19 -75.32 -1.28
CA ILE A 838 36.93 -75.61 0.13
C ILE A 838 37.56 -74.52 1.00
N ILE A 839 36.73 -73.86 1.82
CA ILE A 839 37.17 -72.87 2.81
C ILE A 839 37.10 -73.49 4.20
N ASP A 840 38.25 -73.71 4.81
CA ASP A 840 38.35 -74.06 6.24
C ASP A 840 38.36 -72.78 7.08
N ILE A 841 37.23 -72.48 7.72
CA ILE A 841 37.03 -71.24 8.47
C ILE A 841 38.00 -71.11 9.66
N ASN A 842 38.45 -72.23 10.25
CA ASN A 842 39.38 -72.19 11.39
C ASN A 842 40.75 -71.64 10.97
N LYS A 843 41.19 -71.84 9.72
CA LYS A 843 42.44 -71.26 9.19
C LYS A 843 42.39 -69.75 9.02
N TYR A 844 41.18 -69.21 8.95
CA TYR A 844 40.91 -67.79 8.72
C TYR A 844 40.47 -67.07 10.00
N PHE A 845 40.40 -67.80 11.12
CA PHE A 845 40.10 -67.22 12.41
C PHE A 845 41.27 -66.38 12.93
N ALA A 846 41.07 -65.06 12.96
CA ALA A 846 41.98 -64.12 13.58
C ALA A 846 41.15 -63.03 14.28
N PRO A 847 41.20 -62.93 15.63
CA PRO A 847 40.45 -61.91 16.37
C PRO A 847 40.74 -60.50 15.84
N GLY A 848 39.67 -59.72 15.63
CA GLY A 848 39.76 -58.34 15.12
C GLY A 848 40.20 -58.21 13.66
N HIS A 849 40.34 -59.33 12.93
CA HIS A 849 40.67 -59.30 11.50
C HIS A 849 39.44 -59.53 10.63
N VAL A 850 39.46 -58.93 9.44
CA VAL A 850 38.45 -59.12 8.40
C VAL A 850 38.99 -59.97 7.24
N GLN A 851 38.27 -61.02 6.85
CA GLN A 851 38.64 -61.90 5.74
C GLN A 851 37.59 -61.77 4.65
N ILE A 852 37.97 -61.24 3.49
CA ILE A 852 37.03 -60.90 2.42
C ILE A 852 37.21 -61.90 1.28
N PHE A 853 36.18 -62.70 1.03
CA PHE A 853 36.09 -63.62 -0.10
C PHE A 853 35.22 -62.97 -1.18
N THR A 854 35.84 -62.52 -2.27
CA THR A 854 35.07 -61.92 -3.39
C THR A 854 34.50 -63.02 -4.27
N LEU A 855 33.19 -63.00 -4.46
CA LEU A 855 32.43 -63.96 -5.25
C LEU A 855 32.07 -63.41 -6.64
N ASN A 856 32.51 -62.19 -6.98
CA ASN A 856 32.23 -61.50 -8.24
C ASN A 856 32.69 -62.24 -9.53
N LYS A 857 33.38 -63.37 -9.39
CA LYS A 857 33.79 -64.25 -10.50
C LYS A 857 32.93 -65.50 -10.63
N LEU A 858 31.98 -65.73 -9.73
CA LEU A 858 31.04 -66.85 -9.76
C LEU A 858 29.68 -66.39 -10.30
N GLN A 859 28.95 -67.26 -11.00
CA GLN A 859 27.55 -67.03 -11.34
C GLN A 859 26.64 -67.34 -10.13
N PRO A 860 25.39 -66.86 -10.06
CA PRO A 860 24.49 -67.10 -8.90
C PRO A 860 24.37 -68.57 -8.49
N LYS A 861 24.28 -69.49 -9.47
CA LYS A 861 24.31 -70.95 -9.25
C LYS A 861 25.59 -71.44 -8.58
N ASP A 862 26.74 -70.93 -9.01
CA ASP A 862 28.05 -71.28 -8.48
C ASP A 862 28.28 -70.69 -7.08
N MET A 863 27.76 -69.48 -6.84
CA MET A 863 27.73 -68.86 -5.51
C MET A 863 26.92 -69.71 -4.53
N ASP A 864 25.78 -70.24 -4.95
CA ASP A 864 24.92 -71.10 -4.14
C ASP A 864 25.64 -72.38 -3.70
N ILE A 865 26.30 -73.05 -4.63
CA ILE A 865 27.14 -74.24 -4.36
C ILE A 865 28.28 -73.87 -3.40
N PHE A 866 28.96 -72.75 -3.63
CA PHE A 866 30.07 -72.30 -2.80
C PHE A 866 29.63 -72.01 -1.35
N VAL A 867 28.56 -71.25 -1.17
CA VAL A 867 28.01 -70.92 0.16
C VAL A 867 27.56 -72.18 0.89
N ALA A 868 26.89 -73.13 0.20
CA ALA A 868 26.54 -74.41 0.78
C ALA A 868 27.77 -75.16 1.31
N ASN A 869 28.87 -75.15 0.55
CA ASN A 869 30.13 -75.79 0.93
C ASN A 869 30.78 -75.10 2.13
N VAL A 870 30.80 -73.77 2.18
CA VAL A 870 31.33 -72.99 3.31
C VAL A 870 30.63 -73.40 4.62
N ILE A 871 29.30 -73.41 4.63
CA ILE A 871 28.53 -73.78 5.83
C ILE A 871 28.79 -75.24 6.23
N ARG A 872 28.84 -76.16 5.25
CA ARG A 872 29.19 -77.57 5.50
C ARG A 872 30.57 -77.73 6.13
N GLN A 873 31.55 -76.91 5.71
CA GLN A 873 32.88 -76.93 6.33
C GLN A 873 32.87 -76.44 7.77
N VAL A 874 32.02 -75.47 8.14
CA VAL A 874 31.84 -75.09 9.57
C VAL A 874 31.37 -76.29 10.38
N PHE A 875 30.37 -77.03 9.89
CA PHE A 875 29.89 -78.22 10.59
C PHE A 875 30.97 -79.31 10.68
N LYS A 876 31.79 -79.46 9.63
CA LYS A 876 32.87 -80.45 9.59
C LYS A 876 34.04 -80.09 10.50
N SER A 877 34.25 -78.80 10.79
CA SER A 877 35.40 -78.33 11.57
C SER A 877 35.21 -78.46 13.09
N ASP A 878 34.03 -78.93 13.53
CA ASP A 878 33.65 -79.15 14.94
C ASP A 878 34.05 -78.00 15.89
N PRO A 879 33.43 -76.81 15.74
CA PRO A 879 33.82 -75.63 16.51
C PRO A 879 33.55 -75.80 18.01
N LYS A 880 34.41 -75.19 18.84
CA LYS A 880 34.24 -75.20 20.31
C LYS A 880 33.04 -74.34 20.73
N GLU A 881 32.31 -74.78 21.74
CA GLU A 881 31.21 -73.99 22.31
C GLU A 881 31.72 -72.69 22.94
N SER A 882 30.99 -71.60 22.69
CA SER A 882 31.30 -70.27 23.22
C SER A 882 30.00 -69.48 23.39
N PRO A 883 29.74 -68.90 24.59
CA PRO A 883 28.61 -68.01 24.80
C PRO A 883 28.86 -66.61 24.19
N GLU A 884 30.11 -66.25 23.94
CA GLU A 884 30.50 -64.98 23.34
C GLU A 884 30.64 -65.10 21.83
N LEU A 885 30.33 -64.02 21.11
CA LEU A 885 30.59 -63.91 19.68
C LEU A 885 32.10 -63.88 19.39
N LYS A 886 32.59 -64.87 18.64
CA LYS A 886 33.98 -64.99 18.19
C LYS A 886 34.13 -64.79 16.69
N ILE A 887 33.17 -65.28 15.90
CA ILE A 887 33.17 -65.19 14.43
C ILE A 887 31.85 -64.61 13.96
N LEU A 888 31.89 -63.66 13.02
CA LEU A 888 30.73 -63.17 12.29
C LEU A 888 30.88 -63.51 10.81
N LEU A 889 30.03 -64.41 10.31
CA LEU A 889 29.95 -64.74 8.89
C LEU A 889 28.98 -63.77 8.20
N VAL A 890 29.44 -63.05 7.19
CA VAL A 890 28.66 -62.02 6.49
C VAL A 890 28.39 -62.51 5.08
N PHE A 891 27.11 -62.67 4.74
CA PHE A 891 26.66 -63.03 3.41
C PHE A 891 25.97 -61.83 2.78
N ASP A 892 26.67 -61.17 1.85
CA ASP A 892 26.11 -60.02 1.14
C ASP A 892 25.27 -60.46 -0.05
N GLU A 893 24.20 -59.73 -0.34
CA GLU A 893 23.23 -60.00 -1.41
C GLU A 893 22.71 -61.46 -1.41
N VAL A 894 22.41 -62.00 -0.23
CA VAL A 894 22.05 -63.42 -0.03
C VAL A 894 20.80 -63.86 -0.80
N HIS A 895 19.95 -62.92 -1.25
CA HIS A 895 18.81 -63.22 -2.11
C HIS A 895 19.25 -63.87 -3.44
N ARG A 896 20.49 -63.65 -3.91
CA ARG A 896 21.05 -64.27 -5.13
C ARG A 896 21.08 -65.80 -5.08
N LEU A 897 21.04 -66.39 -3.88
CA LEU A 897 21.03 -67.84 -3.69
C LEU A 897 19.65 -68.47 -3.98
N LEU A 898 18.59 -67.67 -4.04
CA LEU A 898 17.24 -68.16 -4.25
C LEU A 898 16.98 -68.51 -5.73
N PRO A 899 16.11 -69.51 -6.02
CA PRO A 899 15.79 -69.91 -7.39
C PRO A 899 15.35 -68.77 -8.31
N LYS A 900 14.54 -67.83 -7.79
CA LYS A 900 14.06 -66.67 -8.55
C LYS A 900 15.15 -65.67 -8.97
N PHE A 901 16.36 -65.77 -8.39
CA PHE A 901 17.51 -64.92 -8.72
C PHE A 901 18.67 -65.72 -9.36
N GLY A 902 18.41 -66.97 -9.79
CA GLY A 902 19.36 -67.80 -10.53
C GLY A 902 20.19 -68.78 -9.69
N GLY A 903 19.96 -68.86 -8.36
CA GLY A 903 20.53 -69.89 -7.49
C GLY A 903 19.75 -71.22 -7.56
N GLN A 904 20.24 -72.27 -6.88
CA GLN A 904 19.51 -73.55 -6.75
C GLN A 904 18.73 -73.64 -5.41
N GLY A 905 18.98 -72.73 -4.47
CA GLY A 905 18.41 -72.71 -3.13
C GLY A 905 19.14 -73.61 -2.12
N GLU A 906 20.21 -74.31 -2.51
CA GLU A 906 20.91 -75.27 -1.64
C GLU A 906 21.73 -74.57 -0.56
N GLY A 907 22.43 -73.50 -0.91
CA GLY A 907 23.18 -72.64 0.00
C GLY A 907 22.26 -71.91 0.97
N PHE A 908 21.07 -71.50 0.52
CA PHE A 908 20.06 -70.91 1.38
C PHE A 908 19.57 -71.89 2.47
N LEU A 909 19.32 -73.15 2.12
CA LEU A 909 18.98 -74.21 3.08
C LEU A 909 20.12 -74.48 4.08
N GLN A 910 21.38 -74.40 3.64
CA GLN A 910 22.51 -74.53 4.56
C GLN A 910 22.61 -73.32 5.50
N ILE A 911 22.38 -72.10 5.04
CA ILE A 911 22.32 -70.90 5.89
C ILE A 911 21.27 -71.07 6.98
N GLU A 912 20.07 -71.57 6.63
CA GLU A 912 19.00 -71.88 7.58
C GLU A 912 19.46 -72.88 8.66
N ARG A 913 20.11 -73.97 8.24
CA ARG A 913 20.71 -74.93 9.16
C ARG A 913 21.76 -74.29 10.06
N GLY A 914 22.59 -73.40 9.52
CA GLY A 914 23.55 -72.61 10.27
C GLY A 914 22.87 -71.73 11.33
N CYS A 915 21.74 -71.08 10.99
CA CYS A 915 21.02 -70.19 11.90
C CYS A 915 20.45 -70.93 13.14
N ARG A 916 20.29 -72.25 13.04
CA ARG A 916 19.83 -73.08 14.16
C ARG A 916 20.97 -73.49 15.10
N GLU A 917 22.15 -73.77 14.53
CA GLU A 917 23.23 -74.48 15.21
C GLU A 917 24.46 -73.62 15.52
N PHE A 918 24.70 -72.51 14.83
CA PHE A 918 25.96 -71.75 15.01
C PHE A 918 26.02 -70.95 16.31
N ARG A 919 24.87 -70.60 16.89
CA ARG A 919 24.76 -69.83 18.13
C ARG A 919 25.48 -70.46 19.33
N LYS A 920 25.56 -71.79 19.41
CA LYS A 920 26.27 -72.51 20.51
C LYS A 920 27.79 -72.39 20.40
N TRP A 921 28.32 -72.07 19.22
CA TRP A 921 29.75 -71.98 18.95
C TRP A 921 30.29 -70.55 18.94
N GLY A 922 29.47 -69.56 19.32
CA GLY A 922 29.86 -68.16 19.22
C GLY A 922 30.03 -67.69 17.77
N ILE A 923 29.37 -68.35 16.80
CA ILE A 923 29.40 -67.99 15.39
C ILE A 923 28.07 -67.30 15.04
N GLY A 924 28.14 -66.02 14.72
CA GLY A 924 27.03 -65.23 14.21
C GLY A 924 26.95 -65.29 12.68
N GLN A 925 25.75 -65.04 12.15
CA GLN A 925 25.52 -64.87 10.71
C GLN A 925 24.86 -63.51 10.49
N LEU A 926 25.39 -62.72 9.56
CA LEU A 926 24.85 -61.45 9.11
C LEU A 926 24.39 -61.61 7.65
N LEU A 927 23.09 -61.63 7.44
CA LEU A 927 22.46 -61.81 6.14
C LEU A 927 22.03 -60.44 5.59
N ILE A 928 22.57 -60.03 4.44
CA ILE A 928 22.24 -58.75 3.82
C ILE A 928 21.43 -59.00 2.55
N SER A 929 20.26 -58.38 2.45
CA SER A 929 19.34 -58.59 1.32
C SER A 929 18.51 -57.36 1.00
N GLN A 930 17.93 -57.33 -0.20
CA GLN A 930 17.09 -56.23 -0.66
C GLN A 930 15.65 -56.35 -0.16
N VAL A 931 15.15 -57.58 0.02
CA VAL A 931 13.74 -57.85 0.36
C VAL A 931 13.67 -58.72 1.61
N MET A 932 12.95 -58.25 2.64
CA MET A 932 12.75 -59.01 3.90
C MET A 932 11.81 -60.21 3.72
N ASN A 933 10.91 -60.16 2.73
CA ASN A 933 9.95 -61.21 2.44
C ASN A 933 10.57 -62.48 1.83
N ASP A 934 11.80 -62.38 1.33
CA ASP A 934 12.55 -63.50 0.75
C ASP A 934 13.03 -64.51 1.79
N PHE A 935 13.01 -64.12 3.06
CA PHE A 935 13.29 -64.99 4.19
C PHE A 935 11.96 -65.46 4.78
N VAL A 936 11.58 -66.70 4.50
CA VAL A 936 10.40 -67.37 5.05
C VAL A 936 10.83 -68.52 5.98
N GLY A 937 9.93 -69.00 6.84
CA GLY A 937 10.16 -70.22 7.63
C GLY A 937 11.10 -70.05 8.83
N GLU A 938 12.03 -71.01 9.03
CA GLU A 938 12.83 -71.15 10.26
C GLU A 938 13.94 -70.09 10.38
N ILE A 939 14.37 -69.45 9.28
CA ILE A 939 15.37 -68.37 9.31
C ILE A 939 14.87 -67.18 10.14
N LYS A 940 13.64 -66.69 9.88
CA LYS A 940 13.05 -65.58 10.65
C LYS A 940 12.81 -65.93 12.11
N ALA A 941 12.57 -67.19 12.43
CA ALA A 941 12.35 -67.64 13.81
C ALA A 941 13.65 -67.69 14.64
N ASN A 942 14.81 -67.83 13.99
CA ASN A 942 16.11 -67.96 14.65
C ASN A 942 16.99 -66.69 14.57
N ILE A 943 16.58 -65.68 13.80
CA ILE A 943 17.22 -64.36 13.77
C ILE A 943 16.52 -63.43 14.76
N ASN A 944 17.25 -62.93 15.76
CA ASN A 944 16.70 -62.01 16.77
C ASN A 944 17.04 -60.53 16.52
N THR A 945 18.02 -60.25 15.66
CA THR A 945 18.45 -58.88 15.36
C THR A 945 18.10 -58.53 13.92
N GLU A 946 17.38 -57.43 13.73
CA GLU A 946 16.95 -56.95 12.42
C GLU A 946 17.33 -55.47 12.28
N ILE A 947 18.04 -55.15 11.20
CA ILE A 947 18.36 -53.77 10.81
C ILE A 947 17.57 -53.48 9.54
N GLN A 948 16.55 -52.64 9.70
CA GLN A 948 15.65 -52.26 8.62
C GLN A 948 15.97 -50.84 8.15
N THR A 949 16.50 -50.73 6.94
CA THR A 949 16.65 -49.45 6.22
C THR A 949 15.38 -49.17 5.39
N ARG A 950 15.25 -47.97 4.82
CA ARG A 950 14.05 -47.54 4.07
C ARG A 950 13.64 -48.58 3.01
N THR A 951 12.38 -49.02 3.05
CA THR A 951 11.76 -49.89 2.03
C THR A 951 10.81 -49.09 1.15
N VAL A 952 10.63 -49.54 -0.10
CA VAL A 952 9.81 -48.87 -1.12
C VAL A 952 8.48 -49.61 -1.35
N GLU A 953 8.33 -50.86 -0.88
CA GLU A 953 7.11 -51.66 -1.10
C GLU A 953 5.98 -51.33 -0.11
N GLU A 954 4.78 -51.02 -0.64
CA GLU A 954 3.53 -50.80 0.11
C GLU A 954 3.14 -51.99 1.00
N GLY A 955 3.44 -53.23 0.57
CA GLY A 955 3.10 -54.44 1.33
C GLY A 955 3.82 -54.57 2.69
N ASP A 956 5.03 -54.01 2.83
CA ASP A 956 5.76 -53.99 4.10
C ASP A 956 5.22 -52.88 5.04
N LEU A 957 4.73 -51.77 4.49
CA LEU A 957 4.10 -50.68 5.24
C LEU A 957 2.72 -51.09 5.79
N GLU A 958 1.90 -51.78 5.00
CA GLU A 958 0.62 -52.35 5.47
C GLU A 958 0.82 -53.40 6.56
N ARG A 959 1.92 -54.17 6.52
CA ARG A 959 2.24 -55.15 7.57
C ARG A 959 2.69 -54.52 8.88
N ILE A 960 3.44 -53.41 8.82
CA ILE A 960 3.76 -52.60 10.02
C ILE A 960 2.46 -52.03 10.62
N LYS A 961 1.55 -51.54 9.77
CA LYS A 961 0.22 -51.06 10.18
C LYS A 961 -0.62 -52.14 10.87
N SER A 962 -0.63 -53.37 10.34
CA SER A 962 -1.30 -54.55 10.94
C SER A 962 -0.69 -54.96 12.29
N LYS A 963 0.65 -55.07 12.38
CA LYS A 963 1.37 -55.54 13.57
C LYS A 963 1.16 -54.65 14.81
N TYR A 964 0.88 -53.35 14.62
CA TYR A 964 0.71 -52.37 15.69
C TYR A 964 -0.70 -51.75 15.79
N GLY A 965 -1.60 -52.01 14.83
CA GLY A 965 -2.94 -51.41 14.74
C GLY A 965 -3.98 -52.04 15.68
N ASP A 966 -4.06 -53.36 15.74
CA ASP A 966 -5.15 -54.04 16.48
C ASP A 966 -5.00 -53.96 18.00
N SER A 967 -3.78 -53.77 18.49
CA SER A 967 -3.51 -53.52 19.91
C SER A 967 -4.15 -52.21 20.41
N PHE A 968 -4.38 -51.24 19.52
CA PHE A 968 -4.88 -49.90 19.84
C PHE A 968 -6.41 -49.83 19.89
N LEU A 969 -7.13 -50.56 19.03
CA LEU A 969 -8.59 -50.68 19.11
C LEU A 969 -9.03 -51.34 20.41
N LYS A 970 -8.23 -52.30 20.87
CA LYS A 970 -8.47 -53.06 22.09
C LYS A 970 -8.34 -52.23 23.36
N SER A 971 -7.32 -51.37 23.45
CA SER A 971 -7.12 -50.52 24.63
C SER A 971 -8.29 -49.57 24.87
N GLN A 972 -9.03 -49.19 23.82
CA GLN A 972 -10.19 -48.29 23.94
C GLN A 972 -11.45 -48.98 24.51
N LEU A 973 -11.66 -50.27 24.21
CA LEU A 973 -12.78 -51.04 24.76
C LEU A 973 -12.55 -51.41 26.24
N GLU A 974 -11.30 -51.69 26.62
CA GLU A 974 -10.91 -51.92 28.02
C GLU A 974 -11.03 -50.64 28.86
N GLU A 975 -10.75 -49.46 28.30
CA GLU A 975 -10.94 -48.15 28.95
C GLU A 975 -12.42 -47.84 29.27
N LEU A 976 -13.35 -48.44 28.51
CA LEU A 976 -14.80 -48.36 28.72
C LEU A 976 -15.34 -49.47 29.65
N LYS A 977 -14.46 -50.27 30.27
CA LYS A 977 -14.77 -51.37 31.21
C LYS A 977 -15.62 -52.50 30.64
N ILE A 978 -15.46 -52.83 29.36
CA ILE A 978 -16.13 -53.97 28.73
C ILE A 978 -15.25 -55.21 28.83
N ASP A 979 -15.83 -56.36 29.17
CA ASP A 979 -15.11 -57.64 29.18
C ASP A 979 -14.77 -58.08 27.74
N VAL A 980 -13.48 -58.13 27.44
CA VAL A 980 -12.93 -58.47 26.12
C VAL A 980 -12.17 -59.81 26.13
N PHE A 981 -12.37 -60.65 27.16
CA PHE A 981 -11.64 -61.91 27.32
C PHE A 981 -11.82 -62.88 26.14
N ASP A 982 -13.05 -63.08 25.67
CA ASP A 982 -13.34 -63.98 24.54
C ASP A 982 -12.75 -63.46 23.22
N LEU A 983 -12.88 -62.15 22.97
CA LEU A 983 -12.28 -61.48 21.81
C LEU A 983 -10.75 -61.64 21.81
N LYS A 984 -10.13 -61.61 22.99
CA LYS A 984 -8.68 -61.78 23.19
C LYS A 984 -8.22 -63.22 22.91
N MET A 985 -9.05 -64.23 23.15
CA MET A 985 -8.74 -65.62 22.81
C MET A 985 -8.83 -65.87 21.30
N GLU A 986 -9.90 -65.40 20.65
CA GLU A 986 -10.08 -65.58 19.20
C GLU A 986 -9.04 -64.80 18.39
N LEU A 987 -8.73 -63.55 18.74
CA LEU A 987 -7.65 -62.79 18.08
C LEU A 987 -6.27 -63.41 18.27
N LYS A 988 -6.04 -64.10 19.40
CA LYS A 988 -4.81 -64.86 19.61
C LYS A 988 -4.74 -66.06 18.68
N LEU A 989 -5.84 -66.76 18.47
CA LEU A 989 -5.92 -67.84 17.48
C LEU A 989 -5.69 -67.32 16.06
N VAL A 990 -6.26 -66.16 15.70
CA VAL A 990 -6.00 -65.48 14.43
C VAL A 990 -4.51 -65.16 14.27
N LYS A 991 -3.92 -64.53 15.28
CA LYS A 991 -2.48 -64.21 15.30
C LYS A 991 -1.61 -65.45 15.13
N ASP A 992 -1.95 -66.53 15.83
CA ASP A 992 -1.20 -67.79 15.74
C ASP A 992 -1.36 -68.46 14.36
N LYS A 993 -2.51 -68.32 13.68
CA LYS A 993 -2.72 -68.83 12.31
C LYS A 993 -2.06 -67.97 11.22
N ILE A 994 -2.01 -66.64 11.42
CA ILE A 994 -1.23 -65.72 10.57
C ILE A 994 0.27 -66.08 10.64
N MET A 995 0.78 -66.34 11.83
CA MET A 995 2.20 -66.69 12.05
C MET A 995 2.60 -68.03 11.39
N VAL A 996 1.62 -68.87 11.07
CA VAL A 996 1.81 -70.18 10.40
C VAL A 996 1.43 -70.10 8.90
N GLY A 997 1.01 -68.94 8.40
CA GLY A 997 0.72 -68.71 6.97
C GLY A 997 -0.60 -69.31 6.46
N ASN A 998 -1.54 -69.64 7.34
CA ASN A 998 -2.83 -70.23 6.97
C ASN A 998 -3.94 -69.16 6.91
N PHE A 999 -3.97 -68.42 5.79
CA PHE A 999 -4.78 -67.21 5.63
C PHE A 999 -6.28 -67.45 5.42
N SER A 1000 -6.67 -68.56 4.79
CA SER A 1000 -8.09 -68.90 4.61
C SER A 1000 -8.83 -69.11 5.95
N VAL A 1001 -8.13 -69.64 6.96
CA VAL A 1001 -8.67 -69.79 8.31
C VAL A 1001 -8.73 -68.45 9.03
N VAL A 1002 -7.76 -67.55 8.80
CA VAL A 1002 -7.71 -66.20 9.38
C VAL A 1002 -8.92 -65.37 8.95
N ASP A 1003 -9.26 -65.44 7.66
CA ASP A 1003 -10.40 -64.70 7.11
C ASP A 1003 -11.72 -65.16 7.73
N ILE A 1004 -11.92 -66.47 7.94
CA ILE A 1004 -13.11 -67.04 8.60
C ILE A 1004 -13.29 -66.51 10.02
N TYR A 1005 -12.20 -66.41 10.80
CA TYR A 1005 -12.28 -65.86 12.17
C TYR A 1005 -12.51 -64.34 12.15
N LEU A 1006 -11.92 -63.61 11.21
CA LEU A 1006 -12.10 -62.15 11.08
C LEU A 1006 -13.51 -61.78 10.62
N GLU A 1007 -14.14 -62.60 9.76
CA GLU A 1007 -15.54 -62.45 9.35
C GLU A 1007 -16.52 -62.62 10.52
N GLY A 1008 -16.21 -63.49 11.49
CA GLY A 1008 -17.01 -63.64 12.71
C GLY A 1008 -16.76 -62.54 13.77
N LEU A 1009 -15.52 -62.05 13.86
CA LEU A 1009 -15.10 -61.07 14.87
C LEU A 1009 -15.55 -59.64 14.56
N LYS A 1010 -15.46 -59.22 13.30
CA LYS A 1010 -15.80 -57.85 12.88
C LYS A 1010 -17.23 -57.43 13.27
N PRO A 1011 -18.29 -58.21 12.98
CA PRO A 1011 -19.66 -57.86 13.34
C PRO A 1011 -19.84 -57.73 14.86
N ARG A 1012 -19.18 -58.60 15.65
CA ARG A 1012 -19.28 -58.58 17.13
C ARG A 1012 -18.64 -57.33 17.72
N ILE A 1013 -17.50 -56.89 17.18
CA ILE A 1013 -16.83 -55.65 17.61
C ILE A 1013 -17.68 -54.43 17.23
N VAL A 1014 -18.24 -54.38 16.02
CA VAL A 1014 -19.13 -53.29 15.59
C VAL A 1014 -20.37 -53.20 16.48
N LYS A 1015 -21.00 -54.35 16.78
CA LYS A 1015 -22.19 -54.43 17.64
C LYS A 1015 -21.95 -53.93 19.07
N GLN A 1016 -20.73 -54.10 19.61
CA GLN A 1016 -20.35 -53.55 20.93
C GLN A 1016 -20.27 -52.02 20.91
N TRP A 1017 -19.74 -51.44 19.83
CA TRP A 1017 -19.67 -49.98 19.67
C TRP A 1017 -21.06 -49.36 19.41
N GLU A 1018 -21.90 -50.02 18.63
CA GLU A 1018 -23.31 -49.63 18.44
C GLU A 1018 -24.08 -49.63 19.76
N LYS A 1019 -23.89 -50.66 20.61
CA LYS A 1019 -24.54 -50.76 21.92
C LYS A 1019 -24.14 -49.64 22.89
N LEU A 1020 -22.99 -49.03 22.67
CA LEU A 1020 -22.48 -47.89 23.46
C LEU A 1020 -22.86 -46.53 22.88
N GLY A 1021 -23.49 -46.49 21.70
CA GLY A 1021 -23.83 -45.25 20.98
C GLY A 1021 -22.62 -44.39 20.63
N LYS A 1022 -21.42 -44.99 20.54
CA LYS A 1022 -20.15 -44.28 20.30
C LYS A 1022 -19.39 -44.91 19.14
N THR A 1023 -18.71 -44.09 18.36
CA THR A 1023 -17.81 -44.56 17.30
C THR A 1023 -16.39 -44.74 17.84
N PRO A 1024 -15.67 -45.82 17.46
CA PRO A 1024 -14.30 -46.05 17.91
C PRO A 1024 -13.41 -44.88 17.49
N LYS A 1025 -12.61 -44.34 18.42
CA LYS A 1025 -11.67 -43.26 18.10
C LYS A 1025 -10.61 -43.83 17.16
N LYS A 1026 -10.61 -43.39 15.90
CA LYS A 1026 -9.58 -43.79 14.95
C LYS A 1026 -8.21 -43.43 15.51
N LYS A 1027 -7.24 -44.35 15.43
CA LYS A 1027 -5.83 -43.98 15.62
C LYS A 1027 -5.49 -43.02 14.49
N GLN A 1028 -5.35 -41.73 14.78
CA GLN A 1028 -4.55 -40.88 13.92
C GLN A 1028 -3.11 -41.28 14.17
N ILE A 1029 -2.65 -42.29 13.43
CA ILE A 1029 -1.25 -42.32 13.07
C ILE A 1029 -1.16 -41.19 12.06
N GLU A 1030 -0.55 -40.07 12.43
CA GLU A 1030 -0.04 -39.12 11.43
C GLU A 1030 1.02 -39.89 10.64
N LEU A 1031 0.57 -40.54 9.57
CA LEU A 1031 1.44 -40.84 8.45
C LEU A 1031 1.87 -39.48 7.92
N ALA A 1032 3.16 -39.32 7.63
CA ALA A 1032 3.62 -38.15 6.89
C ALA A 1032 2.73 -38.01 5.65
N ASP A 1033 2.25 -36.79 5.41
CA ASP A 1033 1.32 -36.51 4.33
C ASP A 1033 1.89 -37.10 3.02
N MET A 1034 1.07 -37.80 2.23
CA MET A 1034 1.53 -38.39 0.97
C MET A 1034 2.11 -37.32 0.05
N ASP A 1035 1.62 -36.09 0.15
CA ASP A 1035 2.15 -34.94 -0.58
C ASP A 1035 3.46 -34.42 0.03
N GLU A 1036 3.67 -34.54 1.34
CA GLU A 1036 4.94 -34.21 2.00
C GLU A 1036 6.01 -35.29 1.73
N ILE A 1037 5.62 -36.56 1.65
CA ILE A 1037 6.49 -37.65 1.22
C ILE A 1037 6.85 -37.46 -0.26
N LYS A 1038 5.87 -37.18 -1.14
CA LYS A 1038 6.14 -36.84 -2.54
C LYS A 1038 7.03 -35.62 -2.66
N ARG A 1039 6.75 -34.53 -1.94
CA ARG A 1039 7.59 -33.33 -1.92
C ARG A 1039 9.00 -33.65 -1.44
N SER A 1040 9.17 -34.41 -0.36
CA SER A 1040 10.50 -34.80 0.13
C SER A 1040 11.24 -35.72 -0.84
N VAL A 1041 10.52 -36.52 -1.63
CA VAL A 1041 11.06 -37.39 -2.68
C VAL A 1041 11.42 -36.58 -3.92
N GLU A 1042 10.57 -35.66 -4.36
CA GLU A 1042 10.82 -34.70 -5.44
C GLU A 1042 11.97 -33.77 -5.07
N GLU A 1043 12.05 -33.33 -3.82
CA GLU A 1043 13.12 -32.49 -3.30
C GLU A 1043 14.42 -33.28 -3.22
N ALA A 1044 14.39 -34.54 -2.79
CA ALA A 1044 15.56 -35.43 -2.87
C ALA A 1044 15.97 -35.74 -4.32
N GLN A 1045 15.02 -35.84 -5.26
CA GLN A 1045 15.29 -36.00 -6.70
C GLN A 1045 15.87 -34.72 -7.31
N ARG A 1046 15.38 -33.54 -6.91
CA ARG A 1046 15.91 -32.23 -7.33
C ARG A 1046 17.28 -31.94 -6.73
N GLU A 1047 17.49 -32.29 -5.46
CA GLU A 1047 18.83 -32.24 -4.83
C GLU A 1047 19.79 -33.16 -5.57
N ARG A 1048 19.33 -34.36 -5.96
CA ARG A 1048 20.13 -35.29 -6.75
C ARG A 1048 20.41 -34.78 -8.16
N SER A 1049 19.44 -34.18 -8.85
CA SER A 1049 19.68 -33.57 -10.17
C SER A 1049 20.64 -32.40 -10.07
N LYS A 1050 20.55 -31.57 -9.01
CA LYS A 1050 21.51 -30.50 -8.73
C LYS A 1050 22.91 -31.03 -8.43
N ILE A 1051 23.03 -32.19 -7.78
CA ILE A 1051 24.32 -32.86 -7.55
C ILE A 1051 24.85 -33.42 -8.87
N GLU A 1052 24.03 -34.06 -9.70
CA GLU A 1052 24.42 -34.55 -11.02
C GLU A 1052 24.80 -33.40 -11.97
N ASP A 1053 24.11 -32.26 -11.89
CA ASP A 1053 24.43 -31.05 -12.65
C ASP A 1053 25.68 -30.36 -12.09
N LYS A 1054 25.90 -30.35 -10.77
CA LYS A 1054 27.17 -29.91 -10.17
C LYS A 1054 28.32 -30.82 -10.53
N GLU A 1055 28.14 -32.14 -10.57
CA GLU A 1055 29.15 -33.09 -11.00
C GLU A 1055 29.45 -32.92 -12.50
N LYS A 1056 28.44 -32.59 -13.33
CA LYS A 1056 28.65 -32.20 -14.74
C LYS A 1056 29.36 -30.85 -14.88
N ILE A 1057 28.97 -29.84 -14.11
CA ILE A 1057 29.60 -28.51 -14.11
C ILE A 1057 31.03 -28.61 -13.59
N GLN A 1058 31.29 -29.41 -12.56
CA GLN A 1058 32.63 -29.67 -12.03
C GLN A 1058 33.48 -30.46 -13.03
N ALA A 1059 32.89 -31.40 -13.79
CA ALA A 1059 33.55 -32.05 -14.93
C ALA A 1059 33.78 -31.10 -16.13
N ILE A 1060 32.98 -30.03 -16.28
CA ILE A 1060 33.17 -28.96 -17.27
C ILE A 1060 34.25 -27.96 -16.79
N GLU A 1061 34.27 -27.60 -15.51
CA GLU A 1061 35.26 -26.70 -14.91
C GLU A 1061 36.64 -27.36 -14.81
N GLU A 1062 36.71 -28.66 -14.53
CA GLU A 1062 37.94 -29.46 -14.64
C GLU A 1062 38.44 -29.58 -16.10
N LYS A 1063 37.55 -29.51 -17.10
CA LYS A 1063 37.92 -29.40 -18.53
C LYS A 1063 38.40 -28.00 -18.93
N VAL A 1064 37.92 -26.95 -18.28
CA VAL A 1064 38.26 -25.55 -18.61
C VAL A 1064 39.56 -25.09 -17.91
N THR A 1065 40.02 -25.77 -16.87
CA THR A 1065 41.21 -25.39 -16.08
C THR A 1065 42.48 -26.19 -16.43
N TYR A 1066 42.57 -26.75 -17.64
CA TYR A 1066 43.79 -27.37 -18.17
C TYR A 1066 44.06 -26.89 -19.61
N ASN A 1067 44.49 -25.63 -19.76
CA ASN A 1067 45.20 -25.20 -20.96
C ASN A 1067 46.56 -25.91 -21.01
N LYS A 1068 46.57 -27.09 -21.61
CA LYS A 1068 47.76 -27.71 -22.22
C LYS A 1068 47.51 -27.70 -23.73
N GLU A 1069 48.47 -27.18 -24.48
CA GLU A 1069 48.54 -27.18 -25.94
C GLU A 1069 47.99 -28.51 -26.52
N GLU A 1070 46.92 -28.44 -27.33
CA GLU A 1070 46.29 -29.63 -27.92
C GLU A 1070 47.14 -30.10 -29.12
N ASN A 1071 47.72 -31.30 -29.04
CA ASN A 1071 48.48 -31.90 -30.13
C ASN A 1071 47.50 -32.43 -31.19
N MET A 1072 47.42 -31.78 -32.36
CA MET A 1072 46.44 -32.12 -33.39
C MET A 1072 46.71 -33.48 -34.07
N GLU A 1073 47.90 -34.07 -33.88
CA GLU A 1073 48.24 -35.36 -34.48
C GLU A 1073 47.55 -36.55 -33.80
N GLU A 1074 47.25 -36.46 -32.50
CA GLU A 1074 46.64 -37.54 -31.70
C GLU A 1074 45.14 -37.34 -31.46
N LYS A 1075 44.54 -36.32 -32.09
CA LYS A 1075 43.12 -36.00 -31.92
C LYS A 1075 42.24 -37.07 -32.57
N GLN A 1076 41.41 -37.72 -31.76
CA GLN A 1076 40.50 -38.78 -32.19
C GLN A 1076 39.29 -38.19 -32.93
N LEU A 1077 39.14 -38.56 -34.20
CA LEU A 1077 38.09 -38.14 -35.13
C LEU A 1077 37.19 -39.33 -35.50
N GLU A 1078 36.02 -39.06 -36.09
CA GLU A 1078 35.18 -40.14 -36.61
C GLU A 1078 35.94 -40.89 -37.71
N PRO A 1079 36.12 -42.21 -37.61
CA PRO A 1079 37.07 -42.92 -38.45
C PRO A 1079 36.63 -42.95 -39.91
N ILE A 1080 37.55 -42.66 -40.83
CA ILE A 1080 37.37 -43.00 -42.24
C ILE A 1080 37.78 -44.45 -42.45
N THR A 1081 36.92 -45.22 -43.11
CA THR A 1081 37.21 -46.61 -43.48
C THR A 1081 37.52 -46.66 -44.97
N PHE A 1082 38.71 -47.14 -45.32
CA PHE A 1082 39.08 -47.40 -46.71
C PHE A 1082 38.57 -48.78 -47.14
N ASP A 1083 38.36 -48.99 -48.44
CA ASP A 1083 37.73 -50.20 -48.99
C ASP A 1083 38.48 -51.51 -48.67
N ASN A 1084 39.74 -51.45 -48.25
CA ASN A 1084 40.49 -52.59 -47.73
C ASN A 1084 40.25 -52.87 -46.23
N GLY A 1085 39.27 -52.20 -45.62
CA GLY A 1085 38.87 -52.36 -44.21
C GLY A 1085 39.76 -51.61 -43.22
N MET A 1086 40.78 -50.87 -43.68
CA MET A 1086 41.61 -50.06 -42.78
C MET A 1086 40.83 -48.83 -42.32
N MET A 1087 40.77 -48.66 -40.99
CA MET A 1087 40.12 -47.52 -40.36
C MET A 1087 41.19 -46.57 -39.82
N VAL A 1088 41.04 -45.29 -40.15
CA VAL A 1088 41.92 -44.23 -39.68
C VAL A 1088 41.11 -43.23 -38.89
N SER A 1089 41.53 -42.98 -37.65
CA SER A 1089 40.81 -42.15 -36.68
C SER A 1089 41.61 -40.96 -36.18
N THR A 1090 42.90 -40.87 -36.51
CA THR A 1090 43.78 -39.75 -36.12
C THR A 1090 44.63 -39.26 -37.29
N LEU A 1091 45.12 -38.02 -37.23
CA LEU A 1091 45.98 -37.46 -38.27
C LEU A 1091 47.32 -38.20 -38.36
N ALA A 1092 47.88 -38.66 -37.23
CA ALA A 1092 49.09 -39.47 -37.21
C ALA A 1092 48.91 -40.80 -37.96
N GLU A 1093 47.78 -41.49 -37.74
CA GLU A 1093 47.44 -42.72 -38.47
C GLU A 1093 47.27 -42.44 -39.97
N LEU A 1094 46.65 -41.33 -40.36
CA LEU A 1094 46.48 -40.98 -41.77
C LEU A 1094 47.83 -40.73 -42.46
N LYS A 1095 48.76 -40.02 -41.79
CA LYS A 1095 50.11 -39.75 -42.31
C LYS A 1095 50.95 -41.03 -42.49
N ASP A 1096 50.74 -42.05 -41.68
CA ASP A 1096 51.45 -43.33 -41.77
C ASP A 1096 50.85 -44.28 -42.82
N VAL A 1097 49.51 -44.27 -42.94
CA VAL A 1097 48.77 -45.15 -43.85
C VAL A 1097 48.79 -44.64 -45.29
N LEU A 1098 48.63 -43.33 -45.51
CA LEU A 1098 48.45 -42.76 -46.85
C LEU A 1098 49.66 -42.98 -47.80
N PRO A 1099 50.93 -42.87 -47.37
CA PRO A 1099 52.09 -43.16 -48.22
C PRO A 1099 52.13 -44.61 -48.70
N ASN A 1100 51.75 -45.54 -47.82
CA ASN A 1100 51.84 -46.99 -48.03
C ASN A 1100 50.57 -47.61 -48.66
N MET A 1101 49.53 -46.81 -48.91
CA MET A 1101 48.27 -47.25 -49.52
C MET A 1101 48.43 -47.54 -51.01
N ASP A 1102 47.82 -48.59 -51.57
CA ASP A 1102 47.87 -48.82 -53.02
C ASP A 1102 47.14 -47.72 -53.82
N ASP A 1103 47.70 -47.32 -54.96
CA ASP A 1103 47.17 -46.20 -55.76
C ASP A 1103 45.77 -46.47 -56.31
N ASP A 1104 45.43 -47.74 -56.54
CA ASP A 1104 44.10 -48.15 -56.99
C ASP A 1104 43.05 -47.96 -55.88
N ILE A 1105 43.43 -48.18 -54.60
CA ILE A 1105 42.55 -47.93 -53.45
C ILE A 1105 42.42 -46.43 -53.22
N PHE A 1106 43.52 -45.67 -53.33
CA PHE A 1106 43.48 -44.22 -53.20
C PHE A 1106 42.52 -43.57 -54.21
N LYS A 1107 42.53 -44.01 -55.48
CA LYS A 1107 41.66 -43.48 -56.55
C LYS A 1107 40.17 -43.78 -56.34
N ILE A 1108 39.83 -44.82 -55.58
CA ILE A 1108 38.43 -45.10 -55.22
C ILE A 1108 37.89 -44.01 -54.30
N HIS A 1109 38.69 -43.56 -53.34
CA HIS A 1109 38.30 -42.57 -52.32
C HIS A 1109 38.61 -41.12 -52.72
N VAL A 1110 39.52 -40.91 -53.68
CA VAL A 1110 39.90 -39.60 -54.22
C VAL A 1110 39.91 -39.64 -55.75
N ASN A 1111 38.91 -39.00 -56.36
CA ASN A 1111 38.75 -38.85 -57.81
C ASN A 1111 37.96 -37.58 -58.16
N GLU A 1112 37.72 -37.35 -59.45
CA GLU A 1112 37.05 -36.14 -59.95
C GLU A 1112 35.63 -35.91 -59.38
N THR A 1113 34.97 -36.96 -58.89
CA THR A 1113 33.62 -36.87 -58.32
C THR A 1113 33.59 -36.74 -56.80
N LYS A 1114 34.64 -37.21 -56.10
CA LYS A 1114 34.71 -37.21 -54.63
C LYS A 1114 36.13 -37.23 -54.10
N ASN A 1115 36.37 -36.52 -53.01
CA ASN A 1115 37.62 -36.54 -52.26
C ASN A 1115 37.30 -36.78 -50.77
N GLU A 1116 37.21 -38.05 -50.40
CA GLU A 1116 36.78 -38.46 -49.06
C GLU A 1116 37.82 -38.12 -48.00
N ILE A 1117 39.10 -38.05 -48.37
CA ILE A 1117 40.18 -37.63 -47.47
C ILE A 1117 40.05 -36.15 -47.13
N ALA A 1118 39.80 -35.28 -48.11
CA ALA A 1118 39.54 -33.86 -47.84
C ALA A 1118 38.24 -33.66 -47.04
N ALA A 1119 37.20 -34.43 -47.34
CA ALA A 1119 35.94 -34.40 -46.58
C ALA A 1119 36.14 -34.83 -45.12
N TRP A 1120 36.95 -35.87 -44.87
CA TRP A 1120 37.33 -36.30 -43.53
C TRP A 1120 38.19 -35.25 -42.80
N PHE A 1121 39.15 -34.64 -43.50
CA PHE A 1121 40.02 -33.60 -42.93
C PHE A 1121 39.25 -32.35 -42.49
N LYS A 1122 38.04 -32.13 -43.02
CA LYS A 1122 37.15 -31.04 -42.59
C LYS A 1122 36.78 -31.11 -41.11
N GLN A 1123 36.82 -32.31 -40.51
CA GLN A 1123 36.64 -32.52 -39.08
C GLN A 1123 37.80 -31.93 -38.24
N LEU A 1124 38.99 -31.82 -38.83
CA LEU A 1124 40.18 -31.28 -38.18
C LEU A 1124 40.39 -29.79 -38.49
N SER A 1125 40.30 -29.39 -39.77
CA SER A 1125 40.38 -27.99 -40.21
C SER A 1125 39.56 -27.77 -41.49
N PRO A 1126 38.43 -27.05 -41.40
CA PRO A 1126 37.58 -26.78 -42.56
C PRO A 1126 38.29 -25.97 -43.65
N GLU A 1127 39.15 -25.01 -43.28
CA GLU A 1127 39.94 -24.19 -44.22
C GLU A 1127 41.00 -25.02 -44.96
N PHE A 1128 41.70 -25.90 -44.24
CA PHE A 1128 42.71 -26.75 -44.88
C PHE A 1128 42.08 -27.84 -45.76
N ALA A 1129 40.91 -28.36 -45.36
CA ALA A 1129 40.14 -29.30 -46.16
C ALA A 1129 39.73 -28.70 -47.53
N THR A 1130 39.36 -27.42 -47.57
CA THR A 1130 39.09 -26.73 -48.85
C THR A 1130 40.32 -26.63 -49.75
N LYS A 1131 41.53 -26.54 -49.17
CA LYS A 1131 42.81 -26.56 -49.91
C LYS A 1131 43.15 -27.96 -50.44
N LEU A 1132 42.80 -29.02 -49.71
CA LEU A 1132 43.04 -30.41 -50.12
C LEU A 1132 42.04 -30.91 -51.18
N ASN A 1133 40.82 -30.39 -51.16
CA ASN A 1133 39.73 -30.85 -52.04
C ASN A 1133 40.06 -30.91 -53.56
N PRO A 1134 40.75 -29.92 -54.17
CA PRO A 1134 41.10 -29.97 -55.60
C PRO A 1134 42.30 -30.89 -55.95
N ILE A 1135 42.98 -31.48 -54.97
CA ILE A 1135 44.14 -32.33 -55.20
C ILE A 1135 43.68 -33.76 -55.48
N MET A 1136 44.05 -34.31 -56.63
CA MET A 1136 43.69 -35.69 -57.03
C MET A 1136 44.91 -36.62 -57.17
N GLU A 1137 46.12 -36.06 -57.08
CA GLU A 1137 47.37 -36.82 -57.09
C GLU A 1137 47.80 -37.15 -55.65
N LYS A 1138 47.98 -38.44 -55.37
CA LYS A 1138 48.35 -38.96 -54.05
C LYS A 1138 49.62 -38.33 -53.48
N THR A 1139 50.66 -38.16 -54.30
CA THR A 1139 51.94 -37.56 -53.89
C THR A 1139 51.79 -36.11 -53.43
N LYS A 1140 51.02 -35.29 -54.16
CA LYS A 1140 50.72 -33.90 -53.76
C LYS A 1140 49.82 -33.84 -52.52
N MET A 1141 48.92 -34.82 -52.35
CA MET A 1141 48.07 -34.89 -51.17
C MET A 1141 48.86 -35.20 -49.90
N ILE A 1142 49.81 -36.13 -49.99
CA ILE A 1142 50.73 -36.45 -48.89
C ILE A 1142 51.58 -35.24 -48.52
N GLU A 1143 52.11 -34.53 -49.52
CA GLU A 1143 52.94 -33.33 -49.29
C GLU A 1143 52.17 -32.25 -48.53
N GLU A 1144 50.92 -31.95 -48.93
CA GLU A 1144 50.13 -30.94 -48.23
C GLU A 1144 49.66 -31.39 -46.84
N ILE A 1145 49.27 -32.66 -46.67
CA ILE A 1145 48.90 -33.18 -45.34
C ILE A 1145 50.08 -33.16 -44.36
N ASN A 1146 51.31 -33.40 -44.84
CA ASN A 1146 52.52 -33.34 -44.01
C ASN A 1146 52.91 -31.92 -43.61
N ASN A 1147 52.60 -30.92 -44.43
CA ASN A 1147 52.85 -29.51 -44.15
C ASN A 1147 51.80 -28.87 -43.21
N PHE A 1148 50.75 -29.61 -42.83
CA PHE A 1148 49.78 -29.14 -41.86
C PHE A 1148 50.41 -29.01 -40.45
N PRO A 1149 50.35 -27.83 -39.80
CA PRO A 1149 51.00 -27.61 -38.51
C PRO A 1149 50.37 -28.48 -37.41
N SER A 1150 51.21 -29.22 -36.68
CA SER A 1150 50.78 -30.15 -35.63
C SER A 1150 50.33 -29.49 -34.32
N ARG A 1151 50.45 -28.15 -34.21
CA ARG A 1151 50.02 -27.36 -33.04
C ARG A 1151 49.42 -26.02 -33.46
N THR A 1152 48.30 -25.66 -32.85
CA THR A 1152 47.68 -24.32 -32.93
C THR A 1152 48.26 -23.43 -31.82
N LYS A 1153 48.46 -22.15 -32.11
CA LYS A 1153 48.76 -21.15 -31.06
C LYS A 1153 47.51 -20.75 -30.32
#